data_AF-C8VLL8-F1
#
_entry.id   AF-C8VLL8-F1
#
_cell.length_a   1.000
_cell.length_b   1.000
_cell.length_c   1.000
_cell.angle_alpha   90.00
_cell.angle_beta   90.00
_cell.angle_gamma   90.00
#
_symmetry.space_group_name_H-M   'P 1'
#
loop_
_entity.id
_entity.type
_entity.pdbx_description
1 polymer ?
#
loop_
_entity_poly.entity_id
_entity_poly.type
_entity_poly.pdbx_seq_one_letter_code
_entity_poly.pdbx_strand_id
1 'polypeptide(L)'
;MVHAVLPQTPLSPRAAAARPTYTHRESGNVPMSSTSHPDNPVPEEPRVRSLSVTNKSFGGSSVSSQETENTDSESPSTPPTEQSDEEFAEKQPKDDAGRQRRASTVLISQGPDDMRRILENVGTGGTQKLQPMCCGGGCCRLQPLNRAPGPVSVINPVTPPDNKAYQSLKLNVDLLTLDSELTNIAPLPEKKVSFSAVPPSAVNMNLGPADHPPPFVQPHPPYNVYRAPVYHARELTSAGAEKRTYHFDIDVTDYPAESGMVDFVVGGAIGVCPMNKEEEVEDIFNQLGIPKSIRDKKVTVRTTHGRWPTIWGKEEARELITTRRELLKWCSDIQSYAPTKGLFRLLAEYASDPSEKKILLFLASAQGQGAFCDLRTSSHITVSQLLHAFPSSHPPLDHLLSTLNQLMPRFYSLSQDPLISRKRKGDQYRRLVEIAVTVAESEDWKGGSRTGVGSGFMERLARQAVEAQAQGREPGDLDLHVPMFRGLMANPLAKRFASDGPMLLIGAGVGIAPFRGFVQRRLQSANCANKVWVLQGVRDSLLDELYRGEWGVEEDKVRKVVQSRRGESKYVQEEVRNQADLVWFVINSLDGRVFVCGSGKGMGEGVEAALVDVAMAKGNLNREEAELFWENKKEAGQYIAETW
;
A
#
# COMPACT_ATOMS: atom_id res chain seq x y z
N MET A 1 63.87 3.58 44.42
CA MET A 1 63.85 2.75 45.64
C MET A 1 62.92 1.57 45.42
N VAL A 2 63.34 0.36 45.84
CA VAL A 2 62.54 -0.76 46.42
C VAL A 2 61.14 -1.02 45.82
N HIS A 3 60.80 -2.08 45.06
CA HIS A 3 61.11 -3.54 45.04
C HIS A 3 60.44 -4.43 46.13
N ALA A 4 59.34 -5.10 45.75
CA ALA A 4 58.88 -6.45 46.17
C ALA A 4 57.85 -6.90 45.08
N VAL A 5 57.85 -8.06 44.41
CA VAL A 5 58.38 -9.44 44.59
C VAL A 5 57.40 -10.42 45.30
N LEU A 6 56.43 -10.89 44.50
CA LEU A 6 55.94 -12.28 44.27
C LEU A 6 56.03 -13.34 45.39
N PRO A 7 55.04 -14.27 45.44
CA PRO A 7 55.23 -15.56 44.74
C PRO A 7 54.06 -15.99 43.82
N GLN A 8 54.30 -17.02 42.99
CA GLN A 8 53.32 -17.67 42.12
C GLN A 8 52.79 -18.99 42.73
N THR A 9 51.59 -19.42 42.32
CA THR A 9 51.04 -20.78 42.53
C THR A 9 50.28 -21.27 41.28
N PRO A 10 50.07 -22.58 41.09
CA PRO A 10 50.18 -23.19 39.75
C PRO A 10 48.89 -23.33 38.93
N LEU A 11 49.10 -23.55 37.62
CA LEU A 11 48.07 -23.96 36.65
C LEU A 11 47.54 -25.38 36.92
N SER A 12 46.26 -25.58 36.65
CA SER A 12 45.54 -26.87 36.68
C SER A 12 44.75 -27.02 35.36
N PRO A 13 44.53 -28.22 34.81
CA PRO A 13 44.35 -28.39 33.36
C PRO A 13 42.96 -28.03 32.83
N ARG A 14 42.93 -27.56 31.57
CA ARG A 14 41.72 -27.43 30.76
C ARG A 14 41.04 -28.79 30.57
N ALA A 15 39.85 -28.98 31.14
CA ALA A 15 38.95 -30.04 30.72
C ALA A 15 38.41 -29.74 29.31
N ALA A 16 38.46 -30.73 28.41
CA ALA A 16 37.91 -30.60 27.07
C ALA A 16 36.40 -30.88 27.07
N ALA A 17 35.58 -29.81 27.06
CA ALA A 17 34.15 -29.95 26.85
C ALA A 17 33.86 -30.44 25.42
N ALA A 18 33.00 -31.46 25.28
CA ALA A 18 32.69 -32.07 23.99
C ALA A 18 31.93 -31.11 23.06
N ARG A 19 32.17 -31.23 21.75
CA ARG A 19 31.35 -30.56 20.73
C ARG A 19 29.95 -31.16 20.74
N PRO A 20 28.85 -30.37 20.76
CA PRO A 20 27.53 -30.91 20.52
C PRO A 20 27.44 -31.36 19.06
N THR A 21 27.20 -32.65 18.84
CA THR A 21 26.87 -33.21 17.53
C THR A 21 25.49 -32.71 17.12
N TYR A 22 25.42 -31.95 16.02
CA TYR A 22 24.13 -31.64 15.38
C TYR A 22 23.54 -32.93 14.80
N THR A 23 22.66 -33.57 15.57
CA THR A 23 21.72 -34.56 15.02
C THR A 23 20.72 -33.83 14.13
N HIS A 24 20.41 -34.38 12.95
CA HIS A 24 19.34 -33.86 12.12
C HIS A 24 18.04 -33.80 12.92
N ARG A 25 17.40 -32.64 12.94
CA ARG A 25 16.03 -32.51 13.44
C ARG A 25 15.09 -32.91 12.31
N GLU A 26 14.20 -33.86 12.60
CA GLU A 26 13.21 -34.35 11.63
C GLU A 26 12.17 -33.27 11.30
N SER A 27 11.48 -33.46 10.18
CA SER A 27 10.58 -32.47 9.58
C SER A 27 9.31 -32.23 10.40
N GLY A 28 9.27 -31.13 11.14
CA GLY A 28 8.10 -30.68 11.90
C GLY A 28 8.14 -29.16 12.16
N ASN A 29 7.73 -28.35 11.18
CA ASN A 29 7.76 -26.88 11.28
C ASN A 29 6.72 -26.28 12.23
N VAL A 30 5.68 -27.04 12.59
CA VAL A 30 4.64 -26.61 13.53
C VAL A 30 4.97 -27.19 14.92
N PRO A 31 5.12 -26.37 15.97
CA PRO A 31 5.39 -26.87 17.31
C PRO A 31 4.15 -27.59 17.88
N MET A 32 4.40 -28.67 18.63
CA MET A 32 3.39 -29.23 19.55
C MET A 32 3.07 -28.18 20.61
N SER A 33 1.92 -27.50 20.45
CA SER A 33 1.57 -26.30 21.21
C SER A 33 1.17 -26.61 22.66
N SER A 34 1.25 -25.64 23.55
CA SER A 34 0.66 -25.74 24.89
C SER A 34 -0.88 -25.73 24.90
N THR A 35 -1.54 -25.50 23.75
CA THR A 35 -2.98 -25.78 23.58
C THR A 35 -3.26 -27.26 23.28
N SER A 36 -2.23 -28.11 23.27
CA SER A 36 -2.36 -29.57 23.32
C SER A 36 -2.56 -30.11 24.76
N HIS A 37 -2.65 -29.24 25.77
CA HIS A 37 -2.91 -29.64 27.15
C HIS A 37 -4.40 -30.00 27.33
N PRO A 38 -4.75 -31.11 28.01
CA PRO A 38 -6.14 -31.54 28.16
C PRO A 38 -7.05 -30.54 28.91
N ASP A 39 -6.46 -29.55 29.60
CA ASP A 39 -7.16 -28.54 30.40
C ASP A 39 -7.42 -27.22 29.67
N ASN A 40 -6.95 -27.06 28.43
CA ASN A 40 -7.29 -25.92 27.57
C ASN A 40 -7.94 -26.43 26.27
N PRO A 41 -9.21 -26.88 26.32
CA PRO A 41 -9.86 -27.52 25.19
C PRO A 41 -10.03 -26.56 24.01
N VAL A 42 -10.09 -27.15 22.80
CA VAL A 42 -10.65 -26.47 21.62
C VAL A 42 -12.01 -25.86 22.00
N PRO A 43 -12.31 -24.60 21.62
CA PRO A 43 -13.61 -24.00 21.88
C PRO A 43 -14.76 -24.81 21.24
N GLU A 44 -15.35 -25.74 21.99
CA GLU A 44 -16.53 -26.48 21.51
C GLU A 44 -17.68 -25.52 21.23
N GLU A 45 -18.42 -25.77 20.14
CA GLU A 45 -19.72 -25.15 19.99
C GLU A 45 -20.64 -25.59 21.14
N PRO A 46 -21.37 -24.67 21.80
CA PRO A 46 -22.17 -24.99 22.97
C PRO A 46 -23.30 -25.96 22.59
N ARG A 47 -23.10 -27.24 22.94
CA ARG A 47 -24.02 -28.34 22.61
C ARG A 47 -25.40 -28.06 23.19
N VAL A 48 -26.36 -27.72 22.32
CA VAL A 48 -27.76 -27.53 22.70
C VAL A 48 -28.28 -28.83 23.32
N ARG A 49 -28.65 -28.81 24.60
CA ARG A 49 -29.27 -29.97 25.24
C ARG A 49 -30.62 -30.24 24.58
N SER A 50 -30.72 -31.36 23.87
CA SER A 50 -31.99 -31.89 23.38
C SER A 50 -32.89 -32.23 24.58
N LEU A 51 -33.89 -31.37 24.84
CA LEU A 51 -34.94 -31.67 25.80
C LEU A 51 -35.89 -32.69 25.18
N SER A 52 -35.65 -33.96 25.49
CA SER A 52 -36.59 -35.05 25.22
C SER A 52 -37.86 -34.86 26.08
N VAL A 53 -38.96 -34.48 25.42
CA VAL A 53 -40.30 -34.46 26.02
C VAL A 53 -41.11 -35.59 25.41
N THR A 54 -41.62 -36.48 26.25
CA THR A 54 -42.34 -37.70 25.85
C THR A 54 -43.79 -37.44 25.45
N ASN A 55 -44.32 -38.34 24.61
CA ASN A 55 -45.70 -38.32 24.12
C ASN A 55 -46.76 -38.12 25.22
N LYS A 56 -47.77 -37.31 24.92
CA LYS A 56 -49.15 -37.53 25.38
C LYS A 56 -50.13 -37.32 24.22
N SER A 57 -51.05 -38.27 24.05
CA SER A 57 -52.00 -38.33 22.94
C SER A 57 -53.45 -38.18 23.40
N PHE A 58 -54.20 -37.33 22.71
CA PHE A 58 -55.66 -37.19 22.66
C PHE A 58 -55.98 -36.47 21.33
N GLY A 59 -57.07 -36.74 20.59
CA GLY A 59 -58.10 -37.76 20.76
C GLY A 59 -59.45 -37.30 20.18
N GLY A 60 -59.90 -37.88 19.06
CA GLY A 60 -61.10 -37.48 18.30
C GLY A 60 -60.72 -36.82 16.97
N SER A 61 -61.11 -37.29 15.77
CA SER A 61 -62.41 -37.73 15.22
C SER A 61 -63.34 -36.57 14.86
N SER A 62 -64.06 -36.56 13.72
CA SER A 62 -64.03 -37.40 12.50
C SER A 62 -65.08 -36.90 11.48
N VAL A 63 -64.89 -37.13 10.18
CA VAL A 63 -65.91 -37.64 9.22
C VAL A 63 -65.25 -37.80 7.83
N SER A 64 -65.72 -38.77 7.03
CA SER A 64 -65.22 -39.08 5.68
C SER A 64 -66.38 -39.45 4.75
N SER A 65 -66.22 -39.15 3.45
CA SER A 65 -66.95 -39.72 2.31
C SER A 65 -65.91 -39.84 1.17
N GLN A 66 -65.34 -41.02 0.92
CA GLN A 66 -65.76 -41.97 -0.14
C GLN A 66 -65.76 -41.33 -1.54
N GLU A 67 -64.74 -41.59 -2.39
CA GLU A 67 -64.59 -42.74 -3.33
C GLU A 67 -65.08 -42.36 -4.75
N THR A 68 -64.51 -42.80 -5.89
CA THR A 68 -63.48 -43.84 -6.19
C THR A 68 -62.35 -43.32 -7.13
N GLU A 69 -61.35 -44.17 -7.37
CA GLU A 69 -60.25 -44.07 -8.36
C GLU A 69 -60.77 -44.17 -9.83
N ASN A 70 -59.99 -44.07 -10.93
CA ASN A 70 -58.54 -44.03 -11.23
C ASN A 70 -58.38 -43.41 -12.67
N THR A 71 -57.24 -43.09 -13.32
CA THR A 71 -55.76 -43.28 -13.16
C THR A 71 -55.02 -42.17 -13.95
N ASP A 72 -53.78 -41.80 -13.59
CA ASP A 72 -52.58 -41.73 -14.49
C ASP A 72 -51.37 -40.99 -13.85
N SER A 73 -50.16 -41.18 -14.40
CA SER A 73 -48.90 -41.10 -13.66
C SER A 73 -47.93 -39.94 -13.98
N GLU A 74 -47.36 -39.38 -12.91
CA GLU A 74 -45.95 -39.00 -12.72
C GLU A 74 -45.35 -37.72 -13.36
N SER A 75 -44.19 -37.36 -12.77
CA SER A 75 -43.50 -36.07 -12.86
C SER A 75 -42.48 -35.99 -14.00
N PRO A 76 -42.26 -34.81 -14.62
CA PRO A 76 -41.12 -34.59 -15.50
C PRO A 76 -39.84 -34.26 -14.69
N SER A 77 -38.78 -35.03 -14.92
CA SER A 77 -37.39 -34.71 -14.51
C SER A 77 -36.56 -34.20 -15.71
N THR A 78 -35.45 -33.52 -15.44
CA THR A 78 -34.46 -33.06 -16.45
C THR A 78 -33.78 -34.20 -17.21
N PRO A 79 -33.55 -34.04 -18.53
CA PRO A 79 -32.21 -34.29 -19.12
C PRO A 79 -31.91 -33.34 -20.34
N PRO A 80 -30.84 -33.54 -21.14
CA PRO A 80 -29.42 -33.67 -20.79
C PRO A 80 -28.48 -32.78 -21.67
N THR A 81 -27.17 -33.06 -21.63
CA THR A 81 -26.10 -32.51 -22.47
C THR A 81 -25.65 -33.52 -23.53
N GLU A 82 -25.28 -33.07 -24.73
CA GLU A 82 -24.33 -33.69 -25.69
C GLU A 82 -23.74 -32.53 -26.54
N GLN A 83 -22.42 -32.30 -26.66
CA GLN A 83 -21.28 -33.07 -27.22
C GLN A 83 -20.99 -32.74 -28.71
N SER A 84 -19.83 -33.20 -29.19
CA SER A 84 -19.02 -32.56 -30.24
C SER A 84 -18.83 -33.43 -31.49
N ASP A 85 -18.62 -32.77 -32.63
CA ASP A 85 -17.92 -33.35 -33.79
C ASP A 85 -16.89 -32.36 -34.36
N GLU A 86 -15.83 -32.89 -34.97
CA GLU A 86 -14.80 -32.12 -35.70
C GLU A 86 -15.02 -32.21 -37.21
N GLU A 87 -14.77 -31.13 -37.95
CA GLU A 87 -14.34 -31.26 -39.36
C GLU A 87 -13.38 -30.14 -39.79
N PHE A 88 -12.46 -30.47 -40.69
CA PHE A 88 -11.37 -29.60 -41.13
C PHE A 88 -11.80 -28.59 -42.21
N ALA A 89 -11.53 -27.30 -42.00
CA ALA A 89 -11.57 -26.28 -43.05
C ALA A 89 -10.44 -25.24 -42.87
N GLU A 90 -10.01 -24.62 -43.97
CA GLU A 90 -8.74 -23.89 -44.06
C GLU A 90 -8.72 -22.53 -43.33
N LYS A 91 -7.53 -22.14 -42.84
CA LYS A 91 -7.29 -20.82 -42.24
C LYS A 91 -7.12 -19.74 -43.32
N GLN A 92 -7.96 -18.72 -43.29
CA GLN A 92 -7.58 -17.37 -43.71
C GLN A 92 -7.72 -16.40 -42.53
N PRO A 93 -6.81 -15.42 -42.37
CA PRO A 93 -6.92 -14.43 -41.31
C PRO A 93 -8.03 -13.42 -41.63
N LYS A 94 -8.86 -13.11 -40.64
CA LYS A 94 -9.67 -11.88 -40.60
C LYS A 94 -9.16 -11.01 -39.47
N ASP A 95 -8.98 -9.72 -39.76
CA ASP A 95 -8.69 -8.72 -38.74
C ASP A 95 -9.87 -8.62 -37.76
N ASP A 96 -9.61 -8.78 -36.47
CA ASP A 96 -10.56 -8.45 -35.40
C ASP A 96 -10.13 -7.16 -34.70
N ALA A 97 -11.03 -6.20 -34.63
CA ALA A 97 -10.71 -4.82 -34.31
C ALA A 97 -11.08 -4.46 -32.86
N GLY A 98 -10.18 -3.75 -32.17
CA GLY A 98 -10.58 -2.84 -31.10
C GLY A 98 -11.07 -3.47 -29.79
N ARG A 99 -10.64 -4.69 -29.43
CA ARG A 99 -10.91 -5.26 -28.09
C ARG A 99 -10.34 -4.35 -26.99
N GLN A 100 -11.20 -3.54 -26.38
CA GLN A 100 -10.80 -2.50 -25.42
C GLN A 100 -10.01 -3.09 -24.25
N ARG A 101 -8.71 -2.79 -24.19
CA ARG A 101 -7.87 -3.12 -23.04
C ARG A 101 -8.27 -2.22 -21.86
N ARG A 102 -9.08 -2.74 -20.93
CA ARG A 102 -9.15 -2.16 -19.59
C ARG A 102 -7.74 -2.17 -19.01
N ALA A 103 -7.22 -1.00 -18.65
CA ALA A 103 -5.90 -0.89 -18.05
C ALA A 103 -5.90 -1.64 -16.71
N SER A 104 -4.98 -2.59 -16.55
CA SER A 104 -4.73 -3.23 -15.26
C SER A 104 -4.14 -2.18 -14.31
N THR A 105 -4.72 -2.04 -13.13
CA THR A 105 -4.23 -1.13 -12.07
C THR A 105 -3.14 -1.77 -11.20
N VAL A 106 -2.50 -2.84 -11.67
CA VAL A 106 -1.33 -3.44 -11.03
C VAL A 106 -0.16 -2.45 -11.07
N LEU A 107 0.23 -1.92 -9.90
CA LEU A 107 1.50 -1.23 -9.73
C LEU A 107 2.63 -2.22 -10.00
N ILE A 108 3.52 -1.88 -10.93
CA ILE A 108 4.64 -2.76 -11.35
C ILE A 108 5.82 -2.69 -10.36
N SER A 109 5.85 -1.66 -9.49
CA SER A 109 6.58 -1.63 -8.21
C SER A 109 6.07 -0.46 -7.36
N GLN A 110 6.12 -0.60 -6.04
CA GLN A 110 5.81 0.44 -5.07
C GLN A 110 7.06 1.18 -4.56
N GLY A 111 8.26 0.60 -4.68
CA GLY A 111 9.49 1.29 -4.29
C GLY A 111 10.81 0.62 -4.68
N PRO A 112 11.94 1.19 -4.24
CA PRO A 112 13.29 0.66 -4.48
C PRO A 112 13.46 -0.79 -4.01
N ASP A 113 12.77 -1.13 -2.91
CA ASP A 113 12.76 -2.44 -2.26
C ASP A 113 12.14 -3.58 -3.08
N ASP A 114 11.25 -3.26 -4.03
CA ASP A 114 10.68 -4.23 -4.96
C ASP A 114 11.64 -4.46 -6.13
N MET A 115 12.24 -3.38 -6.65
CA MET A 115 13.23 -3.50 -7.72
C MET A 115 14.47 -4.28 -7.26
N ARG A 116 14.91 -4.13 -6.00
CA ARG A 116 15.96 -4.99 -5.42
C ARG A 116 15.58 -6.47 -5.50
N ARG A 117 14.37 -6.85 -5.07
CA ARG A 117 13.90 -8.25 -5.15
C ARG A 117 13.71 -8.77 -6.57
N ILE A 118 13.30 -7.93 -7.52
CA ILE A 118 13.24 -8.27 -8.95
C ILE A 118 14.65 -8.57 -9.52
N LEU A 119 15.71 -8.03 -8.91
CA LEU A 119 17.11 -8.31 -9.25
C LEU A 119 17.70 -9.48 -8.44
N GLU A 120 17.30 -9.65 -7.17
CA GLU A 120 17.83 -10.67 -6.24
C GLU A 120 17.19 -12.06 -6.43
N ASN A 121 15.88 -12.15 -6.68
CA ASN A 121 15.18 -13.43 -6.86
C ASN A 121 15.45 -14.08 -8.24
N VAL A 122 16.25 -13.44 -9.09
CA VAL A 122 16.57 -13.92 -10.44
C VAL A 122 17.93 -14.60 -10.45
N GLY A 123 17.91 -15.92 -10.26
CA GLY A 123 19.08 -16.78 -10.49
C GLY A 123 19.62 -16.68 -11.92
N THR A 124 20.85 -17.17 -12.13
CA THR A 124 21.72 -16.90 -13.30
C THR A 124 21.15 -17.19 -14.70
N GLY A 125 20.00 -17.85 -14.83
CA GLY A 125 19.30 -18.07 -16.10
C GLY A 125 18.17 -17.09 -16.45
N GLY A 126 17.69 -16.26 -15.51
CA GLY A 126 16.42 -15.51 -15.70
C GLY A 126 16.50 -14.20 -16.49
N THR A 127 17.62 -13.90 -17.14
CA THR A 127 17.80 -12.69 -17.98
C THR A 127 16.77 -12.57 -19.12
N GLN A 128 16.20 -13.68 -19.59
CA GLN A 128 15.11 -13.67 -20.58
C GLN A 128 13.77 -13.13 -20.03
N LYS A 129 13.47 -13.25 -18.73
CA LYS A 129 12.24 -12.68 -18.13
C LYS A 129 12.40 -11.23 -17.67
N LEU A 130 13.63 -10.74 -17.53
CA LEU A 130 13.94 -9.36 -17.11
C LEU A 130 13.73 -8.29 -18.19
N GLN A 131 13.74 -8.66 -19.49
CA GLN A 131 13.74 -7.70 -20.59
C GLN A 131 12.60 -6.64 -20.55
N PRO A 132 11.31 -6.98 -20.28
CA PRO A 132 10.24 -5.99 -20.38
C PRO A 132 10.23 -4.97 -19.23
N MET A 133 10.42 -5.44 -17.99
CA MET A 133 9.89 -4.76 -16.79
C MET A 133 10.78 -3.64 -16.24
N CYS A 134 12.10 -3.68 -16.45
CA CYS A 134 13.01 -2.63 -15.96
C CYS A 134 13.39 -1.59 -17.04
N CYS A 135 13.42 -2.00 -18.31
CA CYS A 135 14.19 -1.28 -19.34
C CYS A 135 13.56 -1.30 -20.77
N GLY A 136 12.29 -1.67 -20.93
CA GLY A 136 11.62 -1.60 -22.24
C GLY A 136 12.22 -2.50 -23.33
N GLY A 137 12.83 -3.62 -22.96
CA GLY A 137 13.25 -4.69 -23.88
C GLY A 137 14.75 -4.74 -24.24
N GLY A 138 15.52 -3.67 -24.08
CA GLY A 138 16.81 -3.53 -24.79
C GLY A 138 18.11 -3.37 -23.97
N CYS A 139 18.09 -3.24 -22.64
CA CYS A 139 19.19 -2.58 -21.91
C CYS A 139 20.09 -3.49 -21.03
N CYS A 140 20.06 -4.82 -21.19
CA CYS A 140 20.76 -5.75 -20.28
C CYS A 140 22.28 -5.96 -20.58
N ARG A 141 22.94 -4.98 -21.20
CA ARG A 141 24.40 -4.94 -21.35
C ARG A 141 24.91 -3.56 -20.93
N LEU A 142 25.53 -3.49 -19.75
CA LEU A 142 26.28 -2.32 -19.31
C LEU A 142 27.38 -2.03 -20.35
N GLN A 143 27.39 -0.82 -20.90
CA GLN A 143 28.47 -0.37 -21.78
C GLN A 143 29.47 0.40 -20.92
N PRO A 144 30.73 -0.04 -20.77
CA PRO A 144 31.72 0.71 -20.01
C PRO A 144 32.00 2.06 -20.71
N LEU A 145 32.45 3.05 -19.93
CA LEU A 145 33.08 4.24 -20.48
C LEU A 145 34.41 3.81 -21.13
N ASN A 146 34.50 3.96 -22.46
CA ASN A 146 35.71 3.64 -23.21
C ASN A 146 36.84 4.59 -22.79
N ARG A 147 37.95 4.06 -22.27
CA ARG A 147 39.18 4.84 -22.09
C ARG A 147 39.75 5.17 -23.47
N ALA A 148 39.96 6.45 -23.75
CA ALA A 148 40.52 6.91 -25.02
C ALA A 148 41.93 6.31 -25.24
N PRO A 149 42.20 5.60 -26.35
CA PRO A 149 43.50 4.98 -26.61
C PRO A 149 44.46 6.01 -27.22
N GLY A 150 45.24 6.71 -26.39
CA GLY A 150 46.25 7.66 -26.85
C GLY A 150 47.12 8.23 -25.71
N PRO A 151 48.20 8.96 -26.05
CA PRO A 151 48.98 9.70 -25.06
C PRO A 151 48.11 10.77 -24.38
N VAL A 152 48.22 10.84 -23.05
CA VAL A 152 47.32 11.64 -22.20
C VAL A 152 47.65 13.12 -22.30
N SER A 153 47.08 13.81 -23.29
CA SER A 153 47.37 15.23 -23.58
C SER A 153 46.19 16.18 -23.38
N VAL A 154 44.95 15.68 -23.37
CA VAL A 154 43.75 16.44 -22.98
C VAL A 154 42.87 15.53 -22.14
N ILE A 155 42.80 15.80 -20.83
CA ILE A 155 41.68 15.35 -20.00
C ILE A 155 40.83 16.59 -19.77
N ASN A 156 39.62 16.62 -20.33
CA ASN A 156 38.59 17.56 -19.89
C ASN A 156 37.74 16.84 -18.83
N PRO A 157 38.08 16.91 -17.53
CA PRO A 157 37.30 16.23 -16.50
C PRO A 157 35.90 16.81 -16.43
N VAL A 158 34.90 15.97 -16.16
CA VAL A 158 33.65 16.46 -15.59
C VAL A 158 33.96 16.94 -14.17
N THR A 159 33.62 18.18 -13.85
CA THR A 159 33.68 18.70 -12.48
C THR A 159 32.30 18.50 -11.84
N PRO A 160 32.15 17.60 -10.83
CA PRO A 160 30.85 17.39 -10.20
C PRO A 160 30.41 18.62 -9.37
N PRO A 161 29.12 18.95 -9.31
CA PRO A 161 28.63 20.05 -8.47
C PRO A 161 28.94 19.87 -6.99
N ASP A 162 29.67 20.81 -6.39
CA ASP A 162 29.95 20.80 -4.95
C ASP A 162 28.76 21.34 -4.14
N ASN A 163 27.73 20.51 -4.00
CA ASN A 163 26.59 20.79 -3.14
C ASN A 163 26.06 19.52 -2.48
N LYS A 164 25.38 19.67 -1.33
CA LYS A 164 24.86 18.55 -0.53
C LYS A 164 23.87 17.67 -1.29
N ALA A 165 23.06 18.25 -2.18
CA ALA A 165 22.08 17.50 -2.94
C ALA A 165 22.78 16.55 -3.91
N TYR A 166 23.78 17.01 -4.67
CA TYR A 166 24.59 16.17 -5.55
C TYR A 166 25.37 15.11 -4.77
N GLN A 167 26.08 15.50 -3.70
CA GLN A 167 26.83 14.58 -2.83
C GLN A 167 25.92 13.46 -2.27
N SER A 168 24.67 13.77 -1.91
CA SER A 168 23.70 12.78 -1.42
C SER A 168 23.25 11.74 -2.46
N LEU A 169 23.40 12.02 -3.77
CA LEU A 169 23.11 11.06 -4.84
C LEU A 169 24.17 9.94 -4.93
N LYS A 170 25.35 10.12 -4.29
CA LYS A 170 26.45 9.12 -4.23
C LYS A 170 26.87 8.58 -5.61
N LEU A 171 26.79 9.43 -6.65
CA LEU A 171 27.15 9.09 -8.02
C LEU A 171 28.65 8.90 -8.18
N ASN A 172 29.09 7.74 -8.66
CA ASN A 172 30.43 7.60 -9.22
C ASN A 172 30.44 8.14 -10.66
N VAL A 173 31.29 9.13 -10.91
CA VAL A 173 31.53 9.73 -12.23
C VAL A 173 33.03 9.86 -12.54
N ASP A 174 33.88 9.14 -11.80
CA ASP A 174 35.35 9.31 -11.76
C ASP A 174 36.04 9.05 -13.10
N LEU A 175 35.37 8.30 -13.99
CA LEU A 175 35.83 7.98 -15.34
C LEU A 175 35.16 8.82 -16.43
N LEU A 176 34.28 9.76 -16.08
CA LEU A 176 33.52 10.57 -17.02
C LEU A 176 34.28 11.87 -17.37
N THR A 177 34.55 12.05 -18.66
CA THR A 177 35.13 13.28 -19.23
C THR A 177 34.11 14.00 -20.10
N LEU A 178 34.30 15.30 -20.36
CA LEU A 178 33.47 16.04 -21.32
C LEU A 178 33.56 15.43 -22.73
N ASP A 179 34.68 14.78 -23.07
CA ASP A 179 34.92 14.11 -24.35
C ASP A 179 34.36 12.67 -24.42
N SER A 180 33.89 12.10 -23.30
CA SER A 180 33.44 10.69 -23.25
C SER A 180 32.26 10.43 -24.19
N GLU A 181 32.35 9.45 -25.07
CA GLU A 181 31.25 9.07 -25.97
C GLU A 181 30.08 8.47 -25.18
N LEU A 182 28.87 8.97 -25.45
CA LEU A 182 27.63 8.51 -24.81
C LEU A 182 26.66 8.05 -25.90
N THR A 183 26.23 6.79 -25.83
CA THR A 183 25.37 6.14 -26.83
C THR A 183 24.01 5.79 -26.24
N ASN A 184 23.01 5.63 -27.11
CA ASN A 184 21.62 5.30 -26.73
C ASN A 184 21.08 6.20 -25.60
N ILE A 185 21.40 7.49 -25.67
CA ILE A 185 20.82 8.52 -24.81
C ILE A 185 19.32 8.54 -25.05
N ALA A 186 18.52 8.52 -23.99
CA ALA A 186 17.07 8.64 -24.08
C ALA A 186 16.67 9.88 -24.93
N PRO A 187 15.62 9.79 -25.76
CA PRO A 187 15.12 10.94 -26.50
C PRO A 187 14.63 12.03 -25.54
N LEU A 188 14.71 13.29 -25.97
CA LEU A 188 14.10 14.40 -25.24
C LEU A 188 12.59 14.11 -25.08
N PRO A 189 12.01 14.23 -23.87
CA PRO A 189 10.57 14.08 -23.69
C PRO A 189 9.77 15.02 -24.60
N GLU A 190 8.57 14.61 -24.97
CA GLU A 190 7.64 15.49 -25.68
C GLU A 190 7.10 16.54 -24.71
N LYS A 191 7.08 17.81 -25.14
CA LYS A 191 6.41 18.90 -24.41
C LYS A 191 4.90 18.84 -24.61
N LYS A 192 4.25 17.95 -23.85
CA LYS A 192 2.80 17.67 -23.88
C LYS A 192 1.94 18.76 -23.25
N VAL A 193 2.50 19.51 -22.30
CA VAL A 193 1.83 20.59 -21.57
C VAL A 193 2.33 21.93 -22.08
N SER A 194 1.41 22.90 -22.19
CA SER A 194 1.72 24.28 -22.57
C SER A 194 0.87 25.29 -21.79
N PHE A 195 1.41 26.50 -21.64
CA PHE A 195 0.75 27.61 -20.95
C PHE A 195 0.39 28.75 -21.92
N SER A 196 -0.83 29.29 -21.82
CA SER A 196 -1.27 30.48 -22.53
C SER A 196 -2.07 31.43 -21.63
N ALA A 197 -2.39 32.62 -22.15
CA ALA A 197 -3.17 33.62 -21.41
C ALA A 197 -4.60 33.13 -21.10
N VAL A 198 -5.14 33.58 -19.97
CA VAL A 198 -6.53 33.29 -19.56
C VAL A 198 -7.49 34.06 -20.48
N PRO A 199 -8.53 33.42 -21.06
CA PRO A 199 -9.51 34.15 -21.86
C PRO A 199 -10.28 35.16 -20.99
N PRO A 200 -10.71 36.32 -21.52
CA PRO A 200 -11.37 37.37 -20.74
C PRO A 200 -12.58 36.89 -19.92
N SER A 201 -13.32 35.90 -20.44
CA SER A 201 -14.47 35.27 -19.77
C SER A 201 -14.13 34.55 -18.46
N ALA A 202 -12.88 34.12 -18.26
CA ALA A 202 -12.47 33.30 -17.12
C ALA A 202 -11.61 34.03 -16.08
N VAL A 203 -11.34 35.33 -16.26
CA VAL A 203 -10.55 36.14 -15.31
C VAL A 203 -11.15 36.07 -13.90
N ASN A 204 -12.48 36.09 -13.78
CA ASN A 204 -13.22 36.05 -12.52
C ASN A 204 -13.61 34.62 -12.07
N MET A 205 -13.20 33.56 -12.78
CA MET A 205 -13.53 32.18 -12.44
C MET A 205 -12.99 31.80 -11.05
N ASN A 206 -13.85 31.35 -10.13
CA ASN A 206 -13.40 30.79 -8.86
C ASN A 206 -12.81 29.39 -9.09
N LEU A 207 -11.67 29.09 -8.43
CA LEU A 207 -10.98 27.80 -8.55
C LEU A 207 -11.29 26.85 -7.39
N GLY A 208 -11.89 27.34 -6.30
CA GLY A 208 -12.16 26.59 -5.06
C GLY A 208 -11.27 27.05 -3.88
N PRO A 209 -11.42 26.42 -2.70
CA PRO A 209 -10.59 26.72 -1.54
C PRO A 209 -9.20 26.08 -1.64
N ALA A 210 -8.18 26.72 -1.07
CA ALA A 210 -6.77 26.40 -1.31
C ALA A 210 -6.27 25.09 -0.66
N ASP A 211 -7.10 24.44 0.14
CA ASP A 211 -6.92 23.13 0.79
C ASP A 211 -7.66 21.99 0.07
N HIS A 212 -8.32 22.28 -1.04
CA HIS A 212 -9.02 21.32 -1.89
C HIS A 212 -8.39 21.28 -3.28
N PRO A 213 -8.34 20.12 -3.97
CA PRO A 213 -7.85 20.05 -5.34
C PRO A 213 -8.84 20.73 -6.32
N PRO A 214 -8.36 21.25 -7.47
CA PRO A 214 -9.22 21.87 -8.47
C PRO A 214 -10.33 20.94 -9.01
N PRO A 215 -11.49 21.45 -9.44
CA PRO A 215 -12.65 20.61 -9.83
C PRO A 215 -12.41 19.59 -10.95
N PHE A 216 -11.38 19.75 -11.79
CA PHE A 216 -11.01 18.77 -12.81
C PHE A 216 -10.27 17.54 -12.26
N VAL A 217 -9.80 17.59 -11.00
CA VAL A 217 -9.18 16.48 -10.27
C VAL A 217 -10.30 15.55 -9.76
N GLN A 218 -11.02 14.93 -10.69
CA GLN A 218 -12.30 14.26 -10.44
C GLN A 218 -12.16 12.73 -10.33
N PRO A 219 -12.10 12.14 -9.12
CA PRO A 219 -12.14 10.70 -8.94
C PRO A 219 -13.55 10.17 -9.21
N HIS A 220 -13.68 9.36 -10.26
CA HIS A 220 -14.92 8.66 -10.64
C HIS A 220 -16.11 9.59 -10.98
N PRO A 221 -16.09 10.26 -12.15
CA PRO A 221 -17.24 11.01 -12.66
C PRO A 221 -18.53 10.14 -12.63
N PRO A 222 -19.68 10.68 -12.21
CA PRO A 222 -19.98 12.11 -12.00
C PRO A 222 -19.58 12.69 -10.63
N TYR A 223 -19.02 11.89 -9.73
CA TYR A 223 -18.72 12.32 -8.36
C TYR A 223 -17.44 13.17 -8.31
N ASN A 224 -17.39 14.11 -7.37
CA ASN A 224 -16.25 14.99 -7.13
C ASN A 224 -15.50 14.55 -5.86
N VAL A 225 -14.29 15.08 -5.66
CA VAL A 225 -13.65 15.00 -4.33
C VAL A 225 -14.56 15.71 -3.32
N TYR A 226 -14.85 15.05 -2.20
CA TYR A 226 -15.56 15.62 -1.08
C TYR A 226 -14.57 16.26 -0.11
N ARG A 227 -14.81 17.51 0.28
CA ARG A 227 -14.02 18.23 1.31
C ARG A 227 -14.56 17.80 2.68
N ALA A 228 -14.08 16.67 3.21
CA ALA A 228 -14.61 16.07 4.44
C ALA A 228 -14.04 16.75 5.70
N PRO A 229 -14.85 17.25 6.64
CA PRO A 229 -14.35 17.83 7.89
C PRO A 229 -13.63 16.79 8.77
N VAL A 230 -12.51 17.17 9.37
CA VAL A 230 -11.88 16.39 10.45
C VAL A 230 -12.66 16.62 11.73
N TYR A 231 -13.34 15.60 12.24
CA TYR A 231 -14.12 15.71 13.48
C TYR A 231 -13.21 15.64 14.73
N HIS A 232 -12.18 14.79 14.69
CA HIS A 232 -11.18 14.61 15.75
C HIS A 232 -9.99 13.81 15.20
N ALA A 233 -8.80 14.00 15.78
CA ALA A 233 -7.64 13.16 15.51
C ALA A 233 -6.75 13.02 16.74
N ARG A 234 -6.11 11.86 16.90
CA ARG A 234 -5.20 11.54 18.02
C ARG A 234 -4.01 10.71 17.54
N GLU A 235 -2.91 10.74 18.28
CA GLU A 235 -1.85 9.74 18.10
C GLU A 235 -2.25 8.42 18.79
N LEU A 236 -2.00 7.29 18.13
CA LEU A 236 -2.20 5.92 18.66
C LEU A 236 -0.89 5.34 19.23
N THR A 237 0.24 5.97 18.95
CA THR A 237 1.58 5.55 19.36
C THR A 237 2.09 6.38 20.52
N SER A 238 2.87 5.77 21.41
CA SER A 238 3.52 6.48 22.52
C SER A 238 4.82 7.16 22.07
N ALA A 239 5.22 8.21 22.76
CA ALA A 239 6.49 8.88 22.53
C ALA A 239 7.66 7.88 22.63
N GLY A 240 8.53 7.86 21.62
CA GLY A 240 9.62 6.88 21.47
C GLY A 240 9.30 5.70 20.55
N ALA A 241 8.05 5.56 20.05
CA ALA A 241 7.75 4.62 18.98
C ALA A 241 8.51 4.97 17.68
N GLU A 242 9.05 3.96 16.99
CA GLU A 242 9.82 4.14 15.74
C GLU A 242 8.99 4.78 14.61
N LYS A 243 7.69 4.50 14.54
CA LYS A 243 6.79 5.06 13.53
C LYS A 243 5.52 5.60 14.19
N ARG A 244 5.34 6.91 14.10
CA ARG A 244 4.11 7.62 14.50
C ARG A 244 2.91 7.05 13.74
N THR A 245 1.80 6.81 14.44
CA THR A 245 0.54 6.41 13.82
C THR A 245 -0.61 7.23 14.39
N TYR A 246 -1.39 7.88 13.52
CA TYR A 246 -2.51 8.73 13.89
C TYR A 246 -3.85 8.05 13.56
N HIS A 247 -4.86 8.33 14.37
CA HIS A 247 -6.26 7.98 14.13
C HIS A 247 -7.06 9.24 13.83
N PHE A 248 -8.02 9.14 12.91
CA PHE A 248 -8.90 10.23 12.51
C PHE A 248 -10.36 9.80 12.57
N ASP A 249 -11.20 10.63 13.18
CA ASP A 249 -12.64 10.67 12.95
C ASP A 249 -12.90 11.69 11.83
N ILE A 250 -13.50 11.27 10.71
CA ILE A 250 -13.83 12.13 9.56
C ILE A 250 -15.36 12.21 9.43
N ASP A 251 -15.89 13.43 9.31
CA ASP A 251 -17.33 13.66 9.14
C ASP A 251 -17.76 13.41 7.68
N VAL A 252 -18.72 12.51 7.51
CA VAL A 252 -19.34 12.14 6.23
C VAL A 252 -20.87 12.24 6.30
N THR A 253 -21.37 13.10 7.20
CA THR A 253 -22.81 13.36 7.34
C THR A 253 -23.42 13.81 6.02
N ASP A 254 -22.82 14.81 5.38
CA ASP A 254 -23.25 15.38 4.10
C ASP A 254 -22.47 14.80 2.89
N TYR A 255 -21.86 13.62 3.04
CA TYR A 255 -21.21 12.95 1.91
C TYR A 255 -22.25 12.56 0.84
N PRO A 256 -22.07 12.93 -0.45
CA PRO A 256 -23.08 12.74 -1.48
C PRO A 256 -23.60 11.29 -1.61
N ALA A 257 -24.91 11.14 -1.80
CA ALA A 257 -25.51 9.84 -2.05
C ALA A 257 -25.11 9.31 -3.43
N GLU A 258 -24.36 8.20 -3.47
CA GLU A 258 -23.95 7.56 -4.70
C GLU A 258 -25.01 6.57 -5.23
N SER A 259 -25.13 6.49 -6.55
CA SER A 259 -26.05 5.61 -7.27
C SER A 259 -25.89 4.13 -6.87
N GLY A 260 -26.99 3.47 -6.53
CA GLY A 260 -27.01 2.02 -6.24
C GLY A 260 -27.04 1.64 -4.75
N MET A 261 -27.41 2.56 -3.85
CA MET A 261 -27.49 2.32 -2.39
C MET A 261 -26.15 1.89 -1.76
N VAL A 262 -25.02 2.30 -2.34
CA VAL A 262 -23.69 1.87 -1.90
C VAL A 262 -23.15 2.85 -0.85
N ASP A 263 -23.03 2.40 0.39
CA ASP A 263 -22.51 3.20 1.52
C ASP A 263 -21.07 2.79 1.91
N PHE A 264 -20.51 3.41 2.94
CA PHE A 264 -19.35 2.93 3.68
C PHE A 264 -19.70 1.63 4.44
N VAL A 265 -18.75 0.69 4.53
CA VAL A 265 -18.92 -0.61 5.18
C VAL A 265 -17.65 -1.01 5.95
N VAL A 266 -17.77 -1.96 6.88
CA VAL A 266 -16.62 -2.67 7.49
C VAL A 266 -15.75 -3.25 6.38
N GLY A 267 -14.42 -3.09 6.49
CA GLY A 267 -13.49 -3.48 5.44
C GLY A 267 -13.53 -2.62 4.17
N GLY A 268 -14.35 -1.56 4.13
CA GLY A 268 -14.29 -0.53 3.10
C GLY A 268 -13.03 0.34 3.22
N ALA A 269 -12.82 1.24 2.27
CA ALA A 269 -11.72 2.20 2.29
C ALA A 269 -12.17 3.58 1.76
N ILE A 270 -11.41 4.62 2.09
CA ILE A 270 -11.47 5.93 1.43
C ILE A 270 -10.22 6.16 0.58
N GLY A 271 -10.37 6.85 -0.55
CA GLY A 271 -9.26 7.44 -1.28
C GLY A 271 -9.11 8.90 -0.88
N VAL A 272 -7.94 9.30 -0.38
CA VAL A 272 -7.59 10.69 -0.08
C VAL A 272 -6.78 11.26 -1.24
N CYS A 273 -7.06 12.49 -1.64
CA CYS A 273 -6.27 13.27 -2.58
C CYS A 273 -5.38 14.25 -1.78
N PRO A 274 -4.14 13.88 -1.38
CA PRO A 274 -3.29 14.74 -0.57
C PRO A 274 -2.63 15.85 -1.41
N MET A 275 -2.33 16.99 -0.80
CA MET A 275 -1.42 17.99 -1.38
C MET A 275 0.05 17.66 -1.08
N ASN A 276 0.91 17.97 -2.05
CA ASN A 276 2.34 18.11 -1.79
C ASN A 276 2.61 19.17 -0.70
N LYS A 277 3.76 19.03 -0.02
CA LYS A 277 4.19 19.98 1.01
C LYS A 277 4.47 21.34 0.38
N GLU A 278 3.90 22.41 0.93
CA GLU A 278 3.92 23.75 0.33
C GLU A 278 5.34 24.31 0.21
N GLU A 279 6.21 23.99 1.17
CA GLU A 279 7.63 24.37 1.13
C GLU A 279 8.41 23.69 0.00
N GLU A 280 8.07 22.45 -0.38
CA GLU A 280 8.68 21.77 -1.54
C GLU A 280 8.17 22.33 -2.87
N VAL A 281 6.90 22.78 -2.91
CA VAL A 281 6.33 23.48 -4.08
C VAL A 281 7.00 24.85 -4.27
N GLU A 282 7.18 25.62 -3.20
CA GLU A 282 7.92 26.89 -3.23
C GLU A 282 9.40 26.69 -3.58
N ASP A 283 10.05 25.63 -3.07
CA ASP A 283 11.45 25.29 -3.37
C ASP A 283 11.65 24.99 -4.87
N ILE A 284 10.79 24.16 -5.47
CA ILE A 284 10.81 23.90 -6.92
C ILE A 284 10.60 25.21 -7.71
N PHE A 285 9.66 26.08 -7.30
CA PHE A 285 9.50 27.37 -7.97
C PHE A 285 10.71 28.30 -7.84
N ASN A 286 11.48 28.19 -6.76
CA ASN A 286 12.70 28.97 -6.57
C ASN A 286 13.81 28.45 -7.51
N GLN A 287 14.03 27.14 -7.58
CA GLN A 287 15.04 26.53 -8.46
C GLN A 287 14.75 26.73 -9.96
N LEU A 288 13.46 26.77 -10.33
CA LEU A 288 13.04 27.10 -11.71
C LEU A 288 13.00 28.62 -12.00
N GLY A 289 13.44 29.47 -11.06
CA GLY A 289 13.48 30.93 -11.23
C GLY A 289 12.12 31.61 -11.37
N ILE A 290 11.01 30.94 -11.02
CA ILE A 290 9.65 31.40 -11.33
C ILE A 290 9.23 32.51 -10.35
N PRO A 291 8.97 33.76 -10.82
CA PRO A 291 8.65 34.88 -9.93
C PRO A 291 7.37 34.62 -9.11
N LYS A 292 7.40 34.99 -7.82
CA LYS A 292 6.24 34.84 -6.92
C LYS A 292 4.96 35.49 -7.48
N SER A 293 5.10 36.60 -8.19
CA SER A 293 4.02 37.33 -8.87
C SER A 293 3.34 36.59 -10.04
N ILE A 294 3.76 35.37 -10.40
CA ILE A 294 3.11 34.52 -11.42
C ILE A 294 2.83 33.06 -10.98
N ARG A 295 3.21 32.65 -9.75
CA ARG A 295 2.95 31.30 -9.21
C ARG A 295 1.44 31.05 -9.06
N ASP A 296 0.77 32.04 -8.48
CA ASP A 296 -0.65 32.04 -8.13
C ASP A 296 -1.55 32.74 -9.16
N LYS A 297 -0.97 33.23 -10.27
CA LYS A 297 -1.76 33.76 -11.38
C LYS A 297 -2.39 32.62 -12.17
N LYS A 298 -3.70 32.77 -12.42
CA LYS A 298 -4.47 31.91 -13.33
C LYS A 298 -3.77 31.86 -14.70
N VAL A 299 -3.77 30.68 -15.30
CA VAL A 299 -3.15 30.38 -16.59
C VAL A 299 -4.03 29.37 -17.33
N THR A 300 -4.13 29.51 -18.65
CA THR A 300 -4.74 28.48 -19.48
C THR A 300 -3.71 27.39 -19.73
N VAL A 301 -4.06 26.15 -19.40
CA VAL A 301 -3.20 24.98 -19.53
C VAL A 301 -3.77 24.09 -20.62
N ARG A 302 -2.97 23.81 -21.65
CA ARG A 302 -3.34 22.91 -22.76
C ARG A 302 -2.47 21.66 -22.77
N THR A 303 -3.11 20.51 -23.03
CA THR A 303 -2.43 19.21 -23.14
C THR A 303 -2.64 18.61 -24.53
N THR A 304 -1.61 17.96 -25.09
CA THR A 304 -1.69 17.33 -26.42
C THR A 304 -2.50 16.02 -26.39
N HIS A 305 -2.28 15.17 -25.40
CA HIS A 305 -2.97 13.89 -25.22
C HIS A 305 -2.75 13.32 -23.80
N GLY A 306 -3.29 12.12 -23.54
CA GLY A 306 -3.14 11.41 -22.26
C GLY A 306 -4.19 11.83 -21.23
N ARG A 307 -3.88 11.66 -19.94
CA ARG A 307 -4.81 11.98 -18.82
C ARG A 307 -4.38 13.16 -17.94
N TRP A 308 -3.10 13.54 -18.01
CA TRP A 308 -2.52 14.69 -17.30
C TRP A 308 -3.41 15.93 -17.49
N PRO A 309 -3.71 16.74 -16.45
CA PRO A 309 -3.09 16.78 -15.11
C PRO A 309 -3.59 15.73 -14.11
N THR A 310 -4.39 14.74 -14.50
CA THR A 310 -4.95 13.76 -13.57
C THR A 310 -4.74 12.31 -14.03
N ILE A 311 -5.18 11.34 -13.22
CA ILE A 311 -5.20 9.91 -13.61
C ILE A 311 -6.56 9.47 -14.18
N TRP A 312 -7.59 10.31 -14.06
CA TRP A 312 -8.98 10.00 -14.40
C TRP A 312 -9.41 10.66 -15.74
N GLY A 313 -10.63 10.33 -16.16
CA GLY A 313 -11.16 10.71 -17.48
C GLY A 313 -10.53 9.89 -18.62
N LYS A 314 -10.78 10.31 -19.86
CA LYS A 314 -10.30 9.64 -21.07
C LYS A 314 -8.87 10.09 -21.43
N GLU A 315 -8.30 9.42 -22.43
CA GLU A 315 -7.02 9.83 -23.03
C GLU A 315 -7.28 10.77 -24.21
N GLU A 316 -7.27 12.07 -23.92
CA GLU A 316 -7.73 13.14 -24.80
C GLU A 316 -7.04 14.48 -24.45
N ALA A 317 -6.95 15.38 -25.42
CA ALA A 317 -6.48 16.75 -25.21
C ALA A 317 -7.41 17.49 -24.23
N ARG A 318 -6.84 18.30 -23.33
CA ARG A 318 -7.58 19.10 -22.33
C ARG A 318 -7.18 20.56 -22.42
N GLU A 319 -8.14 21.45 -22.21
CA GLU A 319 -7.90 22.87 -21.94
C GLU A 319 -8.52 23.22 -20.58
N LEU A 320 -7.69 23.68 -19.65
CA LEU A 320 -8.03 23.86 -18.24
C LEU A 320 -7.57 25.24 -17.75
N ILE A 321 -8.22 25.77 -16.71
CA ILE A 321 -7.88 27.05 -16.11
C ILE A 321 -7.58 26.81 -14.62
N THR A 322 -6.37 27.16 -14.23
CA THR A 322 -5.75 26.80 -12.94
C THR A 322 -4.54 27.71 -12.72
N THR A 323 -3.82 27.57 -11.60
CA THR A 323 -2.58 28.27 -11.28
C THR A 323 -1.38 27.35 -11.46
N ARG A 324 -0.16 27.91 -11.52
CA ARG A 324 1.05 27.07 -11.52
C ARG A 324 1.20 26.33 -10.19
N ARG A 325 0.78 26.94 -9.08
CA ARG A 325 0.80 26.32 -7.74
C ARG A 325 -0.03 25.04 -7.69
N GLU A 326 -1.28 25.07 -8.14
CA GLU A 326 -2.16 23.90 -8.15
C GLU A 326 -1.59 22.70 -8.94
N LEU A 327 -0.87 22.96 -10.03
CA LEU A 327 -0.24 21.91 -10.84
C LEU A 327 0.87 21.16 -10.09
N LEU A 328 1.68 21.86 -9.29
CA LEU A 328 2.68 21.22 -8.42
C LEU A 328 2.10 20.74 -7.08
N LYS A 329 1.05 21.39 -6.58
CA LYS A 329 0.44 21.10 -5.27
C LYS A 329 -0.48 19.86 -5.31
N TRP A 330 -1.28 19.72 -6.36
CA TRP A 330 -2.35 18.71 -6.47
C TRP A 330 -2.20 17.74 -7.64
N CYS A 331 -1.50 18.13 -8.71
CA CYS A 331 -1.55 17.39 -9.99
C CYS A 331 -0.31 16.54 -10.28
N SER A 332 0.86 16.90 -9.74
CA SER A 332 2.15 16.29 -10.10
C SER A 332 2.82 15.64 -8.90
N ASP A 333 3.36 14.43 -9.06
CA ASP A 333 4.17 13.79 -8.02
C ASP A 333 5.64 14.24 -8.14
N ILE A 334 6.16 14.81 -7.05
CA ILE A 334 7.49 15.44 -6.99
C ILE A 334 8.48 14.69 -6.10
N GLN A 335 8.06 13.58 -5.45
CA GLN A 335 8.89 12.90 -4.43
C GLN A 335 8.62 11.41 -4.21
N SER A 336 7.53 10.84 -4.74
CA SER A 336 7.13 9.45 -4.44
C SER A 336 7.70 8.42 -5.42
N TYR A 337 8.20 8.84 -6.58
CA TYR A 337 8.69 7.95 -7.63
C TYR A 337 10.19 8.16 -7.87
N ALA A 338 10.94 7.07 -7.93
CA ALA A 338 12.34 7.11 -8.34
C ALA A 338 12.47 7.65 -9.79
N PRO A 339 13.49 8.47 -10.09
CA PRO A 339 13.56 9.26 -11.32
C PRO A 339 13.68 8.41 -12.60
N THR A 340 13.32 9.02 -13.72
CA THR A 340 13.29 8.39 -15.05
C THR A 340 14.41 8.94 -15.94
N LYS A 341 14.85 8.18 -16.95
CA LYS A 341 15.81 8.69 -17.96
C LYS A 341 15.26 9.89 -18.74
N GLY A 342 13.93 9.99 -18.89
CA GLY A 342 13.28 11.18 -19.47
C GLY A 342 13.51 12.44 -18.63
N LEU A 343 13.41 12.34 -17.30
CA LEU A 343 13.68 13.47 -16.40
C LEU A 343 15.17 13.89 -16.44
N PHE A 344 16.10 12.94 -16.39
CA PHE A 344 17.53 13.25 -16.55
C PHE A 344 17.84 13.88 -17.92
N ARG A 345 17.26 13.35 -19.00
CA ARG A 345 17.41 13.90 -20.35
C ARG A 345 16.83 15.30 -20.47
N LEU A 346 15.69 15.58 -19.84
CA LEU A 346 15.09 16.92 -19.79
C LEU A 346 16.02 17.91 -19.07
N LEU A 347 16.51 17.55 -17.89
CA LEU A 347 17.45 18.38 -17.13
C LEU A 347 18.73 18.65 -17.94
N ALA A 348 19.25 17.65 -18.67
CA ALA A 348 20.38 17.81 -19.58
C ALA A 348 20.12 18.79 -20.74
N GLU A 349 18.87 18.97 -21.19
CA GLU A 349 18.57 19.95 -22.23
C GLU A 349 18.82 21.38 -21.74
N TYR A 350 18.32 21.67 -20.53
CA TYR A 350 18.31 23.01 -19.94
C TYR A 350 19.44 23.27 -18.94
N ALA A 351 20.34 22.31 -18.73
CA ALA A 351 21.61 22.52 -18.03
C ALA A 351 22.55 23.39 -18.88
N SER A 352 23.04 24.46 -18.26
CA SER A 352 23.95 25.45 -18.87
C SER A 352 25.42 25.17 -18.55
N ASP A 353 25.74 24.48 -17.45
CA ASP A 353 27.08 24.00 -17.17
C ASP A 353 27.41 22.72 -17.98
N PRO A 354 28.56 22.64 -18.67
CA PRO A 354 28.95 21.46 -19.45
C PRO A 354 29.12 20.18 -18.63
N SER A 355 29.58 20.25 -17.38
CA SER A 355 29.81 19.09 -16.51
C SER A 355 28.49 18.53 -16.00
N GLU A 356 27.60 19.37 -15.48
CA GLU A 356 26.23 18.99 -15.11
C GLU A 356 25.50 18.36 -16.30
N LYS A 357 25.56 19.01 -17.47
CA LYS A 357 24.98 18.50 -18.71
C LYS A 357 25.55 17.13 -19.09
N LYS A 358 26.86 16.92 -18.94
CA LYS A 358 27.50 15.62 -19.22
C LYS A 358 27.04 14.52 -18.26
N ILE A 359 26.92 14.81 -16.96
CA ILE A 359 26.43 13.86 -15.95
C ILE A 359 24.97 13.48 -16.23
N LEU A 360 24.13 14.46 -16.54
CA LEU A 360 22.70 14.25 -16.84
C LEU A 360 22.50 13.46 -18.13
N LEU A 361 23.31 13.70 -19.17
CA LEU A 361 23.32 12.88 -20.40
C LEU A 361 23.83 11.46 -20.12
N PHE A 362 24.84 11.30 -19.25
CA PHE A 362 25.37 9.99 -18.86
C PHE A 362 24.28 9.15 -18.16
N LEU A 363 23.57 9.71 -17.18
CA LEU A 363 22.42 9.05 -16.52
C LEU A 363 21.28 8.69 -17.48
N ALA A 364 21.15 9.41 -18.60
CA ALA A 364 20.20 9.11 -19.68
C ALA A 364 20.72 8.11 -20.75
N SER A 365 22.01 7.74 -20.74
CA SER A 365 22.69 6.91 -21.77
C SER A 365 22.75 5.41 -21.44
N ALA A 366 23.33 4.61 -22.34
CA ALA A 366 23.70 3.22 -22.04
C ALA A 366 24.86 3.10 -21.04
N GLN A 367 25.78 4.06 -21.02
CA GLN A 367 26.98 4.04 -20.16
C GLN A 367 26.61 4.26 -18.68
N GLY A 368 25.71 5.21 -18.41
CA GLY A 368 25.23 5.48 -17.05
C GLY A 368 24.14 4.52 -16.56
N GLN A 369 23.88 3.41 -17.25
CA GLN A 369 22.82 2.46 -16.87
C GLN A 369 23.02 1.87 -15.46
N GLY A 370 24.26 1.66 -15.02
CA GLY A 370 24.56 1.22 -13.64
C GLY A 370 24.13 2.25 -12.61
N ALA A 371 24.72 3.45 -12.66
CA ALA A 371 24.36 4.57 -11.80
C ALA A 371 22.86 4.92 -11.83
N PHE A 372 22.21 4.83 -12.99
CA PHE A 372 20.76 5.01 -13.11
C PHE A 372 19.95 3.94 -12.36
N CYS A 373 20.37 2.67 -12.38
CA CYS A 373 19.78 1.63 -11.54
C CYS A 373 20.03 1.92 -10.05
N ASP A 374 21.26 2.27 -9.67
CA ASP A 374 21.66 2.51 -8.29
C ASP A 374 20.89 3.67 -7.66
N LEU A 375 20.68 4.77 -8.39
CA LEU A 375 19.81 5.87 -7.95
C LEU A 375 18.38 5.41 -7.65
N ARG A 376 17.86 4.44 -8.40
CA ARG A 376 16.48 3.95 -8.26
C ARG A 376 16.32 2.80 -7.26
N THR A 377 17.39 2.07 -6.92
CA THR A 377 17.38 0.99 -5.92
C THR A 377 17.88 1.45 -4.55
N SER A 378 18.67 2.53 -4.46
CA SER A 378 19.21 3.05 -3.20
C SER A 378 18.31 4.09 -2.52
N SER A 379 17.68 4.98 -3.29
CA SER A 379 17.23 6.27 -2.78
C SER A 379 15.85 6.68 -3.31
N HIS A 380 14.99 7.23 -2.44
CA HIS A 380 13.85 8.01 -2.87
C HIS A 380 14.33 9.43 -3.17
N ILE A 381 14.48 9.77 -4.46
CA ILE A 381 15.05 11.04 -4.92
C ILE A 381 13.91 12.00 -5.32
N THR A 382 13.95 13.23 -4.82
CA THR A 382 12.89 14.23 -5.10
C THR A 382 13.26 15.14 -6.27
N VAL A 383 12.26 15.78 -6.88
CA VAL A 383 12.46 16.78 -7.94
C VAL A 383 13.23 18.00 -7.40
N SER A 384 12.98 18.41 -6.15
CA SER A 384 13.79 19.41 -5.44
C SER A 384 15.27 18.97 -5.38
N GLN A 385 15.54 17.74 -4.93
CA GLN A 385 16.91 17.21 -4.83
C GLN A 385 17.66 17.26 -6.16
N LEU A 386 17.01 16.90 -7.27
CA LEU A 386 17.65 16.95 -8.59
C LEU A 386 17.92 18.38 -9.07
N LEU A 387 17.01 19.32 -8.82
CA LEU A 387 17.21 20.72 -9.20
C LEU A 387 18.31 21.40 -8.35
N HIS A 388 18.40 21.08 -7.05
CA HIS A 388 19.52 21.53 -6.21
C HIS A 388 20.85 20.82 -6.56
N ALA A 389 20.80 19.57 -7.01
CA ALA A 389 22.00 18.81 -7.40
C ALA A 389 22.62 19.33 -8.70
N PHE A 390 21.79 19.79 -9.65
CA PHE A 390 22.19 20.32 -10.95
C PHE A 390 21.68 21.77 -11.12
N PRO A 391 22.23 22.72 -10.34
CA PRO A 391 21.70 24.09 -10.24
C PRO A 391 21.80 24.92 -11.53
N SER A 392 22.57 24.50 -12.54
CA SER A 392 22.61 25.14 -13.86
C SER A 392 21.41 24.78 -14.74
N SER A 393 20.55 23.85 -14.30
CA SER A 393 19.42 23.29 -15.05
C SER A 393 18.09 23.96 -14.71
N HIS A 394 17.58 24.77 -15.63
CA HIS A 394 16.31 25.50 -15.46
C HIS A 394 15.27 25.10 -16.53
N PRO A 395 14.70 23.88 -16.46
CA PRO A 395 13.68 23.45 -17.42
C PRO A 395 12.40 24.31 -17.30
N PRO A 396 11.78 24.72 -18.42
CA PRO A 396 10.47 25.36 -18.40
C PRO A 396 9.44 24.47 -17.69
N LEU A 397 8.69 25.05 -16.74
CA LEU A 397 7.78 24.29 -15.87
C LEU A 397 6.78 23.44 -16.66
N ASP A 398 6.24 23.92 -17.77
CA ASP A 398 5.33 23.13 -18.61
C ASP A 398 6.02 21.92 -19.26
N HIS A 399 7.30 22.04 -19.64
CA HIS A 399 8.09 20.90 -20.11
C HIS A 399 8.44 19.91 -18.97
N LEU A 400 8.72 20.41 -17.75
CA LEU A 400 8.90 19.58 -16.57
C LEU A 400 7.62 18.80 -16.21
N LEU A 401 6.47 19.50 -16.15
CA LEU A 401 5.16 18.90 -15.90
C LEU A 401 4.77 17.84 -16.95
N SER A 402 5.26 17.98 -18.20
CA SER A 402 5.09 16.97 -19.27
C SER A 402 5.84 15.66 -19.00
N THR A 403 6.80 15.65 -18.06
CA THR A 403 7.72 14.55 -17.76
C THR A 403 7.51 13.94 -16.36
N LEU A 404 6.81 14.66 -15.47
CA LEU A 404 6.45 14.16 -14.13
C LEU A 404 5.20 13.27 -14.18
N ASN A 405 5.16 12.28 -13.28
CA ASN A 405 3.96 11.47 -13.05
C ASN A 405 2.86 12.33 -12.40
N GLN A 406 1.60 11.97 -12.62
CA GLN A 406 0.48 12.59 -11.90
C GLN A 406 0.48 12.18 -10.42
N LEU A 407 -0.03 13.06 -9.56
CA LEU A 407 -0.13 12.80 -8.12
C LEU A 407 -1.26 11.81 -7.82
N MET A 408 -0.91 10.63 -7.31
CA MET A 408 -1.89 9.58 -6.99
C MET A 408 -2.73 9.91 -5.74
N PRO A 409 -4.01 9.52 -5.68
CA PRO A 409 -4.71 9.40 -4.41
C PRO A 409 -4.07 8.28 -3.56
N ARG A 410 -4.17 8.39 -2.23
CA ARG A 410 -3.69 7.37 -1.28
C ARG A 410 -4.90 6.78 -0.55
N PHE A 411 -4.97 5.46 -0.46
CA PHE A 411 -6.13 4.75 0.10
C PHE A 411 -5.89 4.35 1.56
N TYR A 412 -6.95 4.39 2.36
CA TYR A 412 -6.94 4.02 3.78
C TYR A 412 -8.18 3.20 4.13
N SER A 413 -7.98 2.00 4.66
CA SER A 413 -9.05 1.08 5.08
C SER A 413 -9.74 1.58 6.35
N LEU A 414 -11.06 1.46 6.42
CA LEU A 414 -11.89 1.95 7.52
C LEU A 414 -11.66 1.12 8.78
N SER A 415 -11.27 1.78 9.87
CA SER A 415 -10.87 1.15 11.12
C SER A 415 -12.00 0.95 12.14
N GLN A 416 -13.24 0.93 11.67
CA GLN A 416 -14.46 0.82 12.49
C GLN A 416 -15.61 0.20 11.70
N ASP A 417 -16.75 0.05 12.36
CA ASP A 417 -18.02 -0.23 11.71
C ASP A 417 -18.86 1.04 11.50
N PRO A 418 -18.97 1.59 10.28
CA PRO A 418 -19.66 2.87 10.02
C PRO A 418 -21.17 2.85 10.27
N LEU A 419 -21.78 1.72 10.64
CA LEU A 419 -23.15 1.71 11.17
C LEU A 419 -23.22 2.00 12.68
N ILE A 420 -22.10 1.90 13.41
CA ILE A 420 -22.02 2.08 14.87
C ILE A 420 -21.74 3.53 15.26
N SER A 421 -20.73 4.19 14.68
CA SER A 421 -20.40 5.61 14.99
C SER A 421 -21.40 6.64 14.41
N ARG A 422 -22.69 6.27 14.35
CA ARG A 422 -23.84 7.16 14.15
C ARG A 422 -24.18 7.90 15.46
N LYS A 423 -23.31 8.82 15.87
CA LYS A 423 -23.44 9.56 17.14
C LYS A 423 -24.65 10.50 17.08
N ARG A 424 -25.77 10.11 17.71
CA ARG A 424 -26.94 10.97 17.93
C ARG A 424 -26.74 11.85 19.17
N LYS A 425 -26.33 13.11 18.98
CA LYS A 425 -26.18 14.10 20.07
C LYS A 425 -27.37 15.06 20.03
N GLY A 426 -28.50 14.65 20.62
CA GLY A 426 -29.78 15.33 20.48
C GLY A 426 -30.47 14.98 19.16
N ASP A 427 -30.99 15.98 18.44
CA ASP A 427 -31.60 15.79 17.12
C ASP A 427 -30.61 15.87 15.94
N GLN A 428 -29.35 16.24 16.19
CA GLN A 428 -28.32 16.18 15.16
C GLN A 428 -27.83 14.74 14.96
N TYR A 429 -28.01 14.24 13.74
CA TYR A 429 -27.51 12.96 13.25
C TYR A 429 -26.16 13.17 12.57
N ARG A 430 -25.08 12.65 13.15
CA ARG A 430 -23.73 12.72 12.59
C ARG A 430 -23.24 11.34 12.15
N ARG A 431 -22.63 11.26 10.96
CA ARG A 431 -22.01 10.05 10.39
C ARG A 431 -20.48 10.23 10.40
N LEU A 432 -19.78 9.39 11.12
CA LEU A 432 -18.31 9.37 11.11
C LEU A 432 -17.79 8.16 10.34
N VAL A 433 -16.64 8.31 9.68
CA VAL A 433 -15.76 7.22 9.26
C VAL A 433 -14.42 7.36 9.97
N GLU A 434 -13.84 6.25 10.41
CA GLU A 434 -12.59 6.26 11.20
C GLU A 434 -11.50 5.57 10.37
N ILE A 435 -10.28 6.13 10.38
CA ILE A 435 -9.10 5.52 9.75
C ILE A 435 -7.87 5.63 10.66
N ALA A 436 -6.87 4.78 10.41
CA ALA A 436 -5.53 4.91 10.99
C ALA A 436 -4.47 5.12 9.89
N VAL A 437 -3.47 5.94 10.18
CA VAL A 437 -2.42 6.34 9.23
C VAL A 437 -1.06 6.31 9.94
N THR A 438 -0.21 5.35 9.60
CA THR A 438 1.21 5.37 9.98
C THR A 438 1.98 6.34 9.08
N VAL A 439 2.83 7.17 9.67
CA VAL A 439 3.72 8.07 8.93
C VAL A 439 4.77 7.25 8.20
N ALA A 440 4.90 7.48 6.89
CA ALA A 440 5.96 6.90 6.07
C ALA A 440 7.10 7.91 6.02
N GLU A 441 8.32 7.49 6.36
CA GLU A 441 9.50 8.36 6.43
C GLU A 441 10.66 7.84 5.60
N SER A 442 11.52 8.76 5.17
CA SER A 442 12.80 8.47 4.52
C SER A 442 13.82 9.54 4.89
N GLU A 443 15.12 9.21 4.85
CA GLU A 443 16.20 10.19 5.04
C GLU A 443 16.08 11.33 4.02
N ASP A 444 16.24 12.58 4.49
CA ASP A 444 16.23 13.73 3.59
C ASP A 444 17.62 14.28 3.29
N TRP A 445 17.82 14.71 2.04
CA TRP A 445 19.10 15.25 1.58
C TRP A 445 19.42 16.61 2.23
N LYS A 446 18.39 17.32 2.68
CA LYS A 446 18.46 18.54 3.50
C LYS A 446 18.94 18.24 4.94
N GLY A 447 18.94 16.97 5.34
CA GLY A 447 19.22 16.47 6.69
C GLY A 447 17.96 16.13 7.47
N GLY A 448 18.03 15.09 8.32
CA GLY A 448 16.87 14.57 9.07
C GLY A 448 16.00 13.62 8.24
N SER A 449 14.70 13.58 8.55
CA SER A 449 13.72 12.77 7.80
C SER A 449 12.68 13.65 7.09
N ARG A 450 12.16 13.13 5.97
CA ARG A 450 10.97 13.66 5.29
C ARG A 450 9.86 12.61 5.25
N THR A 451 8.62 13.08 5.30
CA THR A 451 7.41 12.26 5.24
C THR A 451 6.95 12.04 3.80
N GLY A 452 6.45 10.84 3.46
CA GLY A 452 5.76 10.59 2.19
C GLY A 452 4.48 11.43 2.03
N VAL A 453 4.07 11.72 0.79
CA VAL A 453 3.04 12.76 0.50
C VAL A 453 1.74 12.55 1.28
N GLY A 454 1.13 11.36 1.19
CA GLY A 454 -0.17 11.07 1.78
C GLY A 454 -0.15 11.06 3.31
N SER A 455 0.65 10.21 3.93
CA SER A 455 0.70 10.11 5.39
C SER A 455 1.34 11.32 6.06
N GLY A 456 2.23 12.04 5.38
CA GLY A 456 2.74 13.35 5.81
C GLY A 456 1.71 14.48 5.69
N PHE A 457 0.80 14.43 4.71
CA PHE A 457 -0.35 15.34 4.65
C PHE A 457 -1.31 15.09 5.83
N MET A 458 -1.67 13.82 6.05
CA MET A 458 -2.50 13.43 7.19
C MET A 458 -1.87 13.81 8.54
N GLU A 459 -0.56 13.58 8.74
CA GLU A 459 0.14 13.99 9.98
C GLU A 459 0.01 15.50 10.25
N ARG A 460 0.12 16.36 9.23
CA ARG A 460 -0.02 17.81 9.43
C ARG A 460 -1.42 18.18 9.97
N LEU A 461 -2.47 17.53 9.46
CA LEU A 461 -3.84 17.69 9.97
C LEU A 461 -3.98 17.15 11.40
N ALA A 462 -3.46 15.95 11.69
CA ALA A 462 -3.50 15.37 13.04
C ALA A 462 -2.80 16.26 14.07
N ARG A 463 -1.61 16.79 13.75
CA ARG A 463 -0.87 17.69 14.64
C ARG A 463 -1.63 18.97 14.93
N GLN A 464 -2.26 19.58 13.93
CA GLN A 464 -3.09 20.77 14.11
C GLN A 464 -4.32 20.51 15.01
N ALA A 465 -4.99 19.37 14.83
CA ALA A 465 -6.10 18.96 15.69
C ALA A 465 -5.66 18.68 17.14
N VAL A 466 -4.58 17.92 17.34
CA VAL A 466 -4.04 17.59 18.67
C VAL A 466 -3.51 18.83 19.40
N GLU A 467 -2.84 19.75 18.68
CA GLU A 467 -2.35 21.00 19.27
C GLU A 467 -3.51 21.91 19.69
N ALA A 468 -4.56 22.04 18.87
CA ALA A 468 -5.75 22.81 19.23
C ALA A 468 -6.50 22.21 20.43
N GLN A 469 -6.60 20.89 20.50
CA GLN A 469 -7.20 20.19 21.65
C GLN A 469 -6.37 20.39 22.92
N ALA A 470 -5.03 20.39 22.83
CA ALA A 470 -4.15 20.76 23.93
C ALA A 470 -4.27 22.24 24.36
N GLN A 471 -4.71 23.12 23.46
CA GLN A 471 -5.09 24.52 23.74
C GLN A 471 -6.55 24.68 24.22
N GLY A 472 -7.30 23.58 24.43
CA GLY A 472 -8.68 23.61 24.91
C GLY A 472 -9.72 24.05 23.88
N ARG A 473 -9.41 23.93 22.57
CA ARG A 473 -10.36 24.14 21.47
C ARG A 473 -10.89 22.81 20.98
N GLU A 474 -12.13 22.75 20.51
CA GLU A 474 -12.64 21.55 19.85
C GLU A 474 -12.01 21.44 18.45
N PRO A 475 -11.63 20.25 17.97
CA PRO A 475 -11.11 20.11 16.59
C PRO A 475 -12.08 20.59 15.52
N GLY A 476 -13.39 20.56 15.80
CA GLY A 476 -14.45 21.12 14.96
C GLY A 476 -14.54 22.66 14.92
N ASP A 477 -13.80 23.38 15.78
CA ASP A 477 -13.60 24.83 15.67
C ASP A 477 -12.59 25.18 14.56
N LEU A 478 -11.91 24.17 14.01
CA LEU A 478 -10.91 24.31 12.96
C LEU A 478 -11.52 23.94 11.60
N ASP A 479 -11.25 24.74 10.57
CA ASP A 479 -11.62 24.44 9.17
C ASP A 479 -10.70 23.35 8.54
N LEU A 480 -10.34 22.30 9.30
CA LEU A 480 -9.49 21.20 8.85
C LEU A 480 -10.28 20.19 8.02
N HIS A 481 -9.80 19.91 6.81
CA HIS A 481 -10.50 19.04 5.88
C HIS A 481 -9.58 18.02 5.20
N VAL A 482 -10.14 16.84 4.93
CA VAL A 482 -9.53 15.77 4.13
C VAL A 482 -10.23 15.75 2.77
N PRO A 483 -9.55 16.11 1.66
CA PRO A 483 -10.09 15.92 0.32
C PRO A 483 -10.14 14.41 0.03
N MET A 484 -11.33 13.81 0.03
CA MET A 484 -11.51 12.36 -0.09
C MET A 484 -12.67 11.96 -1.01
N PHE A 485 -12.68 10.70 -1.41
CA PHE A 485 -13.78 10.01 -2.07
C PHE A 485 -13.89 8.58 -1.52
N ARG A 486 -15.07 7.99 -1.56
CA ARG A 486 -15.30 6.60 -1.14
C ARG A 486 -14.58 5.66 -2.12
N GLY A 487 -13.84 4.69 -1.61
CA GLY A 487 -13.00 3.81 -2.43
C GLY A 487 -13.85 2.92 -3.35
N LEU A 488 -13.82 3.16 -4.66
CA LEU A 488 -14.52 2.33 -5.66
C LEU A 488 -13.71 1.11 -6.14
N MET A 489 -12.48 0.94 -5.65
CA MET A 489 -11.82 -0.35 -5.66
C MET A 489 -12.58 -1.25 -4.65
N ALA A 490 -13.07 -2.41 -5.10
CA ALA A 490 -13.68 -3.37 -4.20
C ALA A 490 -12.60 -3.98 -3.29
N ASN A 491 -12.33 -3.34 -2.15
CA ASN A 491 -11.44 -3.85 -1.13
C ASN A 491 -11.87 -5.30 -0.81
N PRO A 492 -10.99 -6.31 -0.87
CA PRO A 492 -11.33 -7.69 -0.55
C PRO A 492 -11.97 -7.86 0.83
N LEU A 493 -11.61 -7.00 1.80
CA LEU A 493 -12.22 -6.95 3.14
C LEU A 493 -13.68 -6.44 3.12
N ALA A 494 -14.08 -5.61 2.15
CA ALA A 494 -15.44 -5.05 2.04
C ALA A 494 -16.49 -6.04 1.50
N LYS A 495 -16.08 -7.24 1.07
CA LYS A 495 -16.99 -8.28 0.56
C LYS A 495 -17.97 -8.67 1.68
N ARG A 496 -19.28 -8.55 1.42
CA ARG A 496 -20.30 -9.02 2.38
C ARG A 496 -20.36 -10.55 2.35
N PHE A 497 -20.51 -11.15 3.53
CA PHE A 497 -20.69 -12.59 3.72
C PHE A 497 -22.06 -12.86 4.35
N ALA A 498 -22.72 -13.94 3.92
CA ALA A 498 -24.06 -14.28 4.40
C ALA A 498 -24.07 -15.10 5.71
N SER A 499 -22.90 -15.55 6.17
CA SER A 499 -22.79 -16.57 7.22
C SER A 499 -21.80 -16.19 8.32
N ASP A 500 -22.26 -16.35 9.56
CA ASP A 500 -21.58 -15.98 10.81
C ASP A 500 -20.50 -17.00 11.26
N GLY A 501 -19.88 -17.74 10.33
CA GLY A 501 -18.81 -18.70 10.62
C GLY A 501 -17.55 -18.07 11.27
N PRO A 502 -16.64 -18.88 11.83
CA PRO A 502 -15.52 -18.40 12.63
C PRO A 502 -14.52 -17.54 11.83
N MET A 503 -13.87 -16.58 12.50
CA MET A 503 -12.97 -15.60 11.86
C MET A 503 -11.63 -15.45 12.58
N LEU A 504 -10.54 -15.58 11.82
CA LEU A 504 -9.18 -15.24 12.27
C LEU A 504 -8.67 -14.00 11.53
N LEU A 505 -8.18 -13.01 12.28
CA LEU A 505 -7.77 -11.69 11.78
C LEU A 505 -6.29 -11.44 12.12
N ILE A 506 -5.41 -11.46 11.11
CA ILE A 506 -3.95 -11.41 11.27
C ILE A 506 -3.44 -10.04 10.79
N GLY A 507 -3.15 -9.14 11.73
CA GLY A 507 -2.81 -7.75 11.44
C GLY A 507 -1.46 -7.31 12.03
N ALA A 508 -0.61 -6.64 11.25
CA ALA A 508 0.68 -6.13 11.75
C ALA A 508 0.80 -4.61 11.62
N GLY A 509 1.17 -3.93 12.70
CA GLY A 509 1.14 -2.47 12.79
C GLY A 509 -0.25 -1.94 12.43
N VAL A 510 -0.32 -0.93 11.56
CA VAL A 510 -1.60 -0.37 11.06
C VAL A 510 -2.43 -1.36 10.22
N GLY A 511 -1.87 -2.53 9.85
CA GLY A 511 -2.66 -3.66 9.35
C GLY A 511 -3.74 -4.17 10.31
N ILE A 512 -3.65 -3.83 11.60
CA ILE A 512 -4.71 -4.13 12.57
C ILE A 512 -5.97 -3.25 12.38
N ALA A 513 -5.84 -2.12 11.68
CA ALA A 513 -6.86 -1.08 11.65
C ALA A 513 -8.24 -1.56 11.18
N PRO A 514 -8.42 -2.19 10.01
CA PRO A 514 -9.75 -2.64 9.57
C PRO A 514 -10.37 -3.68 10.51
N PHE A 515 -9.55 -4.51 11.16
CA PHE A 515 -10.01 -5.58 12.03
C PHE A 515 -10.73 -5.10 13.31
N ARG A 516 -10.48 -3.86 13.76
CA ARG A 516 -11.28 -3.21 14.81
C ARG A 516 -12.76 -3.10 14.39
N GLY A 517 -13.03 -2.76 13.12
CA GLY A 517 -14.39 -2.73 12.57
C GLY A 517 -15.04 -4.12 12.44
N PHE A 518 -14.26 -5.15 12.09
CA PHE A 518 -14.77 -6.53 12.06
C PHE A 518 -15.13 -7.05 13.46
N VAL A 519 -14.29 -6.81 14.47
CA VAL A 519 -14.58 -7.19 15.86
C VAL A 519 -15.78 -6.41 16.40
N GLN A 520 -15.84 -5.09 16.18
CA GLN A 520 -17.01 -4.27 16.53
C GLN A 520 -18.31 -4.83 15.95
N ARG A 521 -18.35 -5.15 14.65
CA ARG A 521 -19.51 -5.78 14.00
C ARG A 521 -19.86 -7.13 14.63
N ARG A 522 -18.86 -7.99 14.87
CA ARG A 522 -19.06 -9.34 15.41
C ARG A 522 -19.57 -9.32 16.85
N LEU A 523 -19.10 -8.40 17.68
CA LEU A 523 -19.57 -8.22 19.06
C LEU A 523 -21.01 -7.68 19.15
N GLN A 524 -21.61 -7.16 18.07
CA GLN A 524 -23.05 -6.85 18.06
C GLN A 524 -23.95 -8.10 18.08
N SER A 525 -23.43 -9.27 17.68
CA SER A 525 -24.16 -10.54 17.63
C SER A 525 -23.68 -11.47 18.74
N ALA A 526 -24.56 -11.80 19.69
CA ALA A 526 -24.24 -12.69 20.80
C ALA A 526 -23.77 -14.08 20.34
N ASN A 527 -24.23 -14.55 19.17
CA ASN A 527 -23.81 -15.81 18.55
C ASN A 527 -22.38 -15.77 17.97
N CYS A 528 -21.81 -14.56 17.82
CA CYS A 528 -20.55 -14.31 17.12
C CYS A 528 -19.39 -13.88 18.03
N ALA A 529 -19.68 -13.39 19.24
CA ALA A 529 -18.67 -12.83 20.12
C ALA A 529 -17.50 -13.80 20.41
N ASN A 530 -17.81 -15.08 20.57
CA ASN A 530 -16.83 -16.14 20.84
C ASN A 530 -16.29 -16.83 19.56
N LYS A 531 -16.48 -16.22 18.38
CA LYS A 531 -16.11 -16.77 17.07
C LYS A 531 -15.20 -15.85 16.24
N VAL A 532 -14.51 -14.91 16.90
CA VAL A 532 -13.53 -14.00 16.28
C VAL A 532 -12.25 -13.95 17.09
N TRP A 533 -11.12 -14.11 16.41
CA TRP A 533 -9.77 -14.09 16.99
C TRP A 533 -8.86 -13.15 16.20
N VAL A 534 -7.95 -12.48 16.90
CA VAL A 534 -7.08 -11.44 16.36
C VAL A 534 -5.63 -11.71 16.75
N LEU A 535 -4.72 -11.80 15.78
CA LEU A 535 -3.28 -11.84 15.99
C LEU A 535 -2.68 -10.47 15.60
N GLN A 536 -2.24 -9.68 16.58
CA GLN A 536 -1.70 -8.33 16.38
C GLN A 536 -0.17 -8.30 16.50
N GLY A 537 0.53 -8.05 15.39
CA GLY A 537 1.98 -7.85 15.38
C GLY A 537 2.40 -6.41 15.71
N VAL A 538 3.26 -6.24 16.70
CA VAL A 538 3.82 -4.95 17.16
C VAL A 538 5.34 -5.05 17.38
N ARG A 539 6.03 -3.94 17.69
CA ARG A 539 7.43 -3.96 18.16
C ARG A 539 7.50 -4.14 19.68
N ASP A 540 6.81 -3.27 20.41
CA ASP A 540 6.72 -3.24 21.87
C ASP A 540 5.31 -2.78 22.28
N SER A 541 4.65 -3.55 23.15
CA SER A 541 3.28 -3.26 23.60
C SER A 541 3.11 -1.96 24.41
N LEU A 542 4.21 -1.32 24.83
CA LEU A 542 4.19 0.01 25.44
C LEU A 542 4.34 1.17 24.44
N LEU A 543 4.66 0.90 23.17
CA LEU A 543 5.01 1.94 22.19
C LEU A 543 4.10 1.95 20.95
N ASP A 544 3.85 0.79 20.34
CA ASP A 544 3.10 0.69 19.07
C ASP A 544 1.93 -0.31 19.10
N GLU A 545 1.35 -0.54 20.27
CA GLU A 545 0.10 -1.28 20.45
C GLU A 545 -1.14 -0.43 20.10
N LEU A 546 -1.41 -0.31 18.80
CA LEU A 546 -2.58 0.42 18.29
C LEU A 546 -3.90 -0.15 18.85
N TYR A 547 -4.82 0.74 19.23
CA TYR A 547 -6.17 0.45 19.69
C TYR A 547 -6.30 -0.42 20.96
N ARG A 548 -5.28 -0.43 21.84
CA ARG A 548 -5.35 -1.05 23.16
C ARG A 548 -6.56 -0.54 23.99
N GLY A 549 -7.36 -1.46 24.52
CA GLY A 549 -8.56 -1.16 25.30
C GLY A 549 -9.82 -0.85 24.47
N GLU A 550 -9.77 -0.98 23.14
CA GLU A 550 -10.90 -0.72 22.24
C GLU A 550 -11.54 -1.99 21.64
N TRP A 551 -11.15 -3.19 22.10
CA TRP A 551 -11.60 -4.47 21.52
C TRP A 551 -12.73 -5.17 22.28
N GLY A 552 -13.21 -4.60 23.38
CA GLY A 552 -14.38 -5.08 24.12
C GLY A 552 -14.08 -5.66 25.51
N VAL A 553 -15.11 -6.21 26.16
CA VAL A 553 -15.09 -6.57 27.59
C VAL A 553 -14.15 -7.75 27.92
N GLU A 554 -13.79 -8.57 26.94
CA GLU A 554 -12.87 -9.71 27.11
C GLU A 554 -11.74 -9.67 26.05
N GLU A 555 -11.12 -8.50 25.89
CA GLU A 555 -10.06 -8.19 24.92
C GLU A 555 -8.94 -9.26 24.87
N ASP A 556 -8.47 -9.76 26.01
CA ASP A 556 -7.41 -10.79 26.09
C ASP A 556 -7.81 -12.17 25.53
N LYS A 557 -9.12 -12.47 25.39
CA LYS A 557 -9.62 -13.69 24.74
C LYS A 557 -9.74 -13.54 23.23
N VAL A 558 -10.10 -12.33 22.78
CA VAL A 558 -10.28 -12.00 21.36
C VAL A 558 -8.94 -11.72 20.69
N ARG A 559 -7.97 -11.11 21.38
CA ARG A 559 -6.78 -10.51 20.79
C ARG A 559 -5.48 -10.97 21.44
N LYS A 560 -4.63 -11.62 20.65
CA LYS A 560 -3.24 -11.96 20.99
C LYS A 560 -2.28 -10.91 20.42
N VAL A 561 -1.58 -10.19 21.29
CA VAL A 561 -0.48 -9.29 20.88
C VAL A 561 0.83 -10.06 20.79
N VAL A 562 1.56 -9.88 19.68
CA VAL A 562 2.82 -10.55 19.34
C VAL A 562 3.92 -9.50 19.17
N GLN A 563 4.99 -9.59 19.95
CA GLN A 563 6.01 -8.56 20.07
C GLN A 563 7.33 -8.98 19.41
N SER A 564 7.75 -8.23 18.39
CA SER A 564 8.93 -8.52 17.57
C SER A 564 10.26 -8.00 18.14
N ARG A 565 10.24 -7.11 19.15
CA ARG A 565 11.45 -6.54 19.78
C ARG A 565 11.51 -6.68 21.29
N ARG A 566 10.59 -7.45 21.88
CA ARG A 566 10.46 -7.57 23.33
C ARG A 566 9.98 -8.97 23.71
N GLY A 567 10.47 -9.47 24.85
CA GLY A 567 10.24 -10.84 25.27
C GLY A 567 10.84 -11.82 24.27
N GLU A 568 10.03 -12.78 23.82
CA GLU A 568 10.45 -13.83 22.89
C GLU A 568 10.82 -13.34 21.47
N SER A 569 10.54 -12.07 21.13
CA SER A 569 10.92 -11.44 19.85
C SER A 569 10.41 -12.21 18.62
N LYS A 570 9.10 -12.48 18.61
CA LYS A 570 8.37 -13.23 17.57
C LYS A 570 7.58 -12.27 16.67
N TYR A 571 7.29 -12.68 15.44
CA TYR A 571 6.33 -12.03 14.56
C TYR A 571 5.04 -12.87 14.44
N VAL A 572 4.04 -12.34 13.74
CA VAL A 572 2.72 -12.99 13.59
C VAL A 572 2.80 -14.37 12.94
N GLN A 573 3.75 -14.60 12.01
CA GLN A 573 3.85 -15.89 11.33
C GLN A 573 4.47 -17.02 12.19
N GLU A 574 5.17 -16.69 13.28
CA GLU A 574 5.51 -17.70 14.29
C GLU A 574 4.29 -18.01 15.16
N GLU A 575 3.47 -17.01 15.49
CA GLU A 575 2.24 -17.22 16.29
C GLU A 575 1.16 -18.00 15.51
N VAL A 576 1.06 -17.81 14.19
CA VAL A 576 0.23 -18.65 13.30
C VAL A 576 0.61 -20.13 13.41
N ARG A 577 1.91 -20.44 13.51
CA ARG A 577 2.38 -21.83 13.73
C ARG A 577 2.13 -22.29 15.18
N ASN A 578 2.31 -21.42 16.17
CA ASN A 578 2.02 -21.74 17.58
C ASN A 578 0.53 -22.05 17.81
N GLN A 579 -0.38 -21.42 17.07
CA GLN A 579 -1.83 -21.58 17.17
C GLN A 579 -2.42 -22.41 16.00
N ALA A 580 -1.65 -23.36 15.47
CA ALA A 580 -2.04 -24.20 14.32
C ALA A 580 -3.42 -24.85 14.45
N ASP A 581 -3.81 -25.29 15.65
CA ASP A 581 -5.13 -25.87 15.92
C ASP A 581 -6.28 -24.86 15.74
N LEU A 582 -6.11 -23.61 16.18
CA LEU A 582 -7.09 -22.55 15.95
C LEU A 582 -7.15 -22.18 14.46
N VAL A 583 -6.00 -22.02 13.81
CA VAL A 583 -5.90 -21.71 12.38
C VAL A 583 -6.62 -22.78 11.55
N TRP A 584 -6.38 -24.05 11.86
CA TRP A 584 -7.03 -25.19 11.20
C TRP A 584 -8.53 -25.26 11.50
N PHE A 585 -8.94 -25.13 12.76
CA PHE A 585 -10.36 -25.08 13.16
C PHE A 585 -11.12 -23.98 12.40
N VAL A 586 -10.54 -22.79 12.27
CA VAL A 586 -11.12 -21.69 11.50
C VAL A 586 -11.20 -22.06 10.02
N ILE A 587 -10.09 -22.35 9.32
CA ILE A 587 -10.13 -22.50 7.86
C ILE A 587 -10.85 -23.78 7.38
N ASN A 588 -10.88 -24.83 8.20
CA ASN A 588 -11.57 -26.09 7.90
C ASN A 588 -13.08 -26.04 8.22
N SER A 589 -13.55 -25.03 8.95
CA SER A 589 -14.99 -24.80 9.14
C SER A 589 -15.67 -24.37 7.84
N LEU A 590 -16.90 -24.86 7.59
CA LEU A 590 -17.66 -24.62 6.35
C LEU A 590 -17.74 -23.13 5.98
N ASP A 591 -18.05 -22.28 6.96
CA ASP A 591 -18.17 -20.82 6.82
C ASP A 591 -16.99 -20.04 7.42
N GLY A 592 -15.91 -20.74 7.77
CA GLY A 592 -14.75 -20.15 8.42
C GLY A 592 -13.88 -19.32 7.49
N ARG A 593 -13.24 -18.27 8.01
CA ARG A 593 -12.49 -17.28 7.22
C ARG A 593 -11.23 -16.77 7.91
N VAL A 594 -10.15 -16.63 7.15
CA VAL A 594 -8.85 -16.08 7.58
C VAL A 594 -8.56 -14.82 6.79
N PHE A 595 -8.34 -13.72 7.50
CA PHE A 595 -8.02 -12.42 6.91
C PHE A 595 -6.61 -11.98 7.32
N VAL A 596 -5.83 -11.44 6.38
CA VAL A 596 -4.47 -10.94 6.60
C VAL A 596 -4.41 -9.47 6.15
N CYS A 597 -3.83 -8.59 6.97
CA CYS A 597 -3.68 -7.18 6.61
C CYS A 597 -2.39 -6.54 7.17
N GLY A 598 -1.73 -5.70 6.38
CA GLY A 598 -0.46 -5.08 6.72
C GLY A 598 0.51 -5.06 5.54
N SER A 599 1.82 -5.03 5.78
CA SER A 599 2.77 -5.01 4.67
C SER A 599 2.94 -6.37 3.99
N GLY A 600 2.96 -6.39 2.66
CA GLY A 600 3.17 -7.63 1.89
C GLY A 600 4.58 -8.18 2.07
N LYS A 601 5.60 -7.31 1.98
CA LYS A 601 7.02 -7.68 2.12
C LYS A 601 7.30 -8.18 3.54
N GLY A 602 7.76 -9.43 3.65
CA GLY A 602 8.11 -10.10 4.90
C GLY A 602 6.91 -10.61 5.70
N MET A 603 5.94 -9.75 6.04
CA MET A 603 4.80 -10.17 6.88
C MET A 603 3.78 -11.01 6.10
N GLY A 604 3.23 -10.49 4.99
CA GLY A 604 2.28 -11.23 4.17
C GLY A 604 2.85 -12.57 3.67
N GLU A 605 4.06 -12.52 3.09
CA GLU A 605 4.80 -13.70 2.62
C GLU A 605 5.08 -14.71 3.76
N GLY A 606 5.49 -14.22 4.93
CA GLY A 606 5.76 -15.06 6.09
C GLY A 606 4.51 -15.75 6.62
N VAL A 607 3.38 -15.04 6.66
CA VAL A 607 2.07 -15.57 7.07
C VAL A 607 1.56 -16.59 6.06
N GLU A 608 1.63 -16.33 4.76
CA GLU A 608 1.20 -17.28 3.72
C GLU A 608 2.01 -18.60 3.82
N ALA A 609 3.33 -18.52 3.99
CA ALA A 609 4.18 -19.70 4.25
C ALA A 609 3.83 -20.43 5.57
N ALA A 610 3.44 -19.70 6.62
CA ALA A 610 3.00 -20.29 7.89
C ALA A 610 1.64 -20.98 7.78
N LEU A 611 0.72 -20.42 7.01
CA LEU A 611 -0.59 -21.02 6.73
C LEU A 611 -0.45 -22.33 5.94
N VAL A 612 0.48 -22.39 4.98
CA VAL A 612 0.85 -23.64 4.27
C VAL A 612 1.44 -24.66 5.25
N ASP A 613 2.42 -24.28 6.08
CA ASP A 613 3.01 -25.19 7.08
C ASP A 613 1.94 -25.77 8.05
N VAL A 614 0.93 -24.97 8.43
CA VAL A 614 -0.21 -25.43 9.25
C VAL A 614 -1.11 -26.40 8.49
N ALA A 615 -1.45 -26.11 7.22
CA ALA A 615 -2.29 -27.00 6.42
C ALA A 615 -1.61 -28.36 6.16
N MET A 616 -0.28 -28.38 5.95
CA MET A 616 0.49 -29.62 5.92
C MET A 616 0.36 -30.39 7.25
N ALA A 617 0.65 -29.73 8.37
CA ALA A 617 0.74 -30.38 9.69
C ALA A 617 -0.61 -30.81 10.30
N LYS A 618 -1.72 -30.12 9.97
CA LYS A 618 -3.06 -30.39 10.54
C LYS A 618 -4.04 -31.03 9.56
N GLY A 619 -3.83 -30.85 8.25
CA GLY A 619 -4.58 -31.52 7.19
C GLY A 619 -3.96 -32.84 6.72
N ASN A 620 -2.74 -33.18 7.17
CA ASN A 620 -1.93 -34.29 6.63
C ASN A 620 -1.74 -34.18 5.11
N LEU A 621 -1.47 -32.96 4.65
CA LEU A 621 -1.23 -32.63 3.24
C LEU A 621 0.26 -32.54 2.95
N ASN A 622 0.66 -32.86 1.72
CA ASN A 622 1.97 -32.47 1.20
C ASN A 622 2.00 -30.97 0.87
N ARG A 623 3.17 -30.42 0.49
CA ARG A 623 3.32 -28.98 0.24
C ARG A 623 2.47 -28.47 -0.92
N GLU A 624 2.45 -29.19 -2.03
CA GLU A 624 1.73 -28.83 -3.25
C GLU A 624 0.21 -28.90 -3.00
N GLU A 625 -0.25 -29.91 -2.27
CA GLU A 625 -1.64 -30.03 -1.79
C GLU A 625 -2.04 -28.90 -0.84
N ALA A 626 -1.14 -28.49 0.07
CA ALA A 626 -1.39 -27.41 1.03
C ALA A 626 -1.39 -26.03 0.36
N GLU A 627 -0.53 -25.80 -0.63
CA GLU A 627 -0.52 -24.58 -1.44
C GLU A 627 -1.81 -24.49 -2.30
N LEU A 628 -2.18 -25.57 -2.98
CA LEU A 628 -3.45 -25.68 -3.71
C LEU A 628 -4.69 -25.53 -2.80
N PHE A 629 -4.65 -26.04 -1.56
CA PHE A 629 -5.71 -25.82 -0.57
C PHE A 629 -5.93 -24.33 -0.30
N TRP A 630 -4.85 -23.56 -0.09
CA TRP A 630 -4.95 -22.12 0.16
C TRP A 630 -5.36 -21.33 -1.08
N GLU A 631 -4.99 -21.75 -2.29
CA GLU A 631 -5.53 -21.18 -3.54
C GLU A 631 -7.05 -21.39 -3.64
N ASN A 632 -7.55 -22.61 -3.43
CA ASN A 632 -9.00 -22.90 -3.41
C ASN A 632 -9.73 -22.07 -2.33
N LYS A 633 -9.13 -21.90 -1.15
CA LYS A 633 -9.69 -21.04 -0.08
C LYS A 633 -9.70 -19.55 -0.47
N LYS A 634 -8.75 -19.10 -1.30
CA LYS A 634 -8.67 -17.73 -1.84
C LYS A 634 -9.77 -17.47 -2.85
N GLU A 635 -10.00 -18.40 -3.78
CA GLU A 635 -11.09 -18.33 -4.76
C GLU A 635 -12.47 -18.36 -4.11
N ALA A 636 -12.68 -19.24 -3.12
CA ALA A 636 -13.90 -19.28 -2.32
C ALA A 636 -14.14 -17.99 -1.48
N GLY A 637 -13.11 -17.14 -1.30
CA GLY A 637 -13.16 -15.99 -0.42
C GLY A 637 -13.22 -16.38 1.07
N GLN A 638 -12.63 -17.51 1.42
CA GLN A 638 -12.36 -17.92 2.82
C GLN A 638 -10.99 -17.45 3.29
N TYR A 639 -10.00 -17.33 2.39
CA TYR A 639 -8.72 -16.68 2.66
C TYR A 639 -8.65 -15.33 1.91
N ILE A 640 -8.40 -14.25 2.64
CA ILE A 640 -8.43 -12.89 2.09
C ILE A 640 -7.25 -12.07 2.64
N ALA A 641 -6.38 -11.58 1.76
CA ALA A 641 -5.27 -10.71 2.12
C ALA A 641 -5.46 -9.29 1.52
N GLU A 642 -5.42 -8.26 2.37
CA GLU A 642 -5.18 -6.86 1.95
C GLU A 642 -3.78 -6.45 2.40
N THR A 643 -2.80 -6.62 1.51
CA THR A 643 -1.38 -6.32 1.79
C THR A 643 -0.82 -5.22 0.89
N TRP A 644 0.06 -4.39 1.43
CA TRP A 644 0.66 -3.23 0.77
C TRP A 644 2.19 -3.12 0.89
#